data_AF-A0A954Q1G2-F1
#
_entry.id   AF-A0A954Q1G2-F1
#
_cell.length_a   1.000
_cell.length_b   1.000
_cell.length_c   1.000
_cell.angle_alpha   90.00
_cell.angle_beta   90.00
_cell.angle_gamma   90.00
#
_symmetry.space_group_name_H-M   'P 1'
#
loop_
_entity.id
_entity.type
_entity.pdbx_description
1 polymer ?
#
loop_
_entity_poly.entity_id
_entity_poly.type
_entity_poly.pdbx_seq_one_letter_code
_entity_poly.pdbx_strand_id
1 'polypeptide(L)'
;QGDDSISILSSGDGSALLISSGDQYDSVDVAGTGQASVTRIATDAGNDEVTVSTTGLGSGMAIDAGIGNDVTTLISTGATSVTTIAMTDGDDVANVRSIAAGSVVDVSSGSGNDTINITSTANGTLLDPTGDQSGNLDGLLGDICVAGDDHVSPGPSVDNVDGRQTDGDIVSVSASVEQGDVLNVSDASSVAANTYQIDATTLQRTAVGATGVITYETVEAVNLVTGSGDDTVAIQSTPDATDFTINTGAGAETIDIQSTGVGSLVSIQTGVGNDDVTVQTTGTSSIVSVQLSDGTDTLSINSLGDQSGIKAETGAGADQVNLNQESTLPTRTGTAIINIDAGAGTDTFDVDEVFLMTVVDLNGGQDNDTFNLVADGSDSTGYLGRLNDDPTTNPTNDAIAATRQLYIDGGANGAATTTVQQGVSLTAPPNQQPIEGSVAGVPVGDTVNLDAGSATTPLDFRYAITGPSAGVLATTTPSDPRAVVGNEVFETNAIERINVISGSADDLMTVSSSLPFDITQTGQRVSFDGGAGTDKFEVLGTAGDDQITIGNLAGVNEPFEVGGVEYLRIEGNAGDDQLVNRTSITSVINGLGGSDTMLGGSGQDLLTGGAGIDFLFGRGGNDVLFTDQDLGNDTPLIEDDEIIDGGSETSIPTGDVCVQLGLDEIRNCELLSDGGGNKDVLTWLRAILVDPGEIAFLPLHPVLDPFVPAFPIPVAELGVTEPSKLPLSALDSNDPVDLLAGGESEAPPVDPVDNGATSAPYAWTDSIIQLMSSADPMDTNRDGKVSPLDALFVINQLALQRPSAESKLAWTQQMLRYSADVNRNGTIEPRDALNVINYLSKTDMSKSASAEQPFAAAQSEGWAQSVDHIFKDPEREDAWITEQSVGSGELF
;
A
#
# COMPACT_ATOMS: atom_id res chain seq x y z
N GLN A 1 27.47 19.41 -61.22
CA GLN A 1 26.82 20.63 -61.82
C GLN A 1 25.66 20.33 -62.78
N GLY A 2 25.72 19.25 -63.54
CA GLY A 2 24.61 18.30 -63.49
C GLY A 2 25.09 17.10 -62.67
N ASP A 3 24.24 16.10 -62.53
CA ASP A 3 24.50 14.88 -61.77
C ASP A 3 25.65 14.06 -62.42
N ASP A 4 26.77 13.88 -61.73
CA ASP A 4 27.97 13.17 -62.19
C ASP A 4 28.18 11.84 -61.43
N SER A 5 28.91 10.89 -62.04
CA SER A 5 29.16 9.57 -61.42
C SER A 5 30.58 9.06 -61.71
N ILE A 6 31.27 8.65 -60.64
CA ILE A 6 32.72 8.42 -60.60
C ILE A 6 33.03 7.02 -60.05
N SER A 7 33.23 6.04 -60.93
CA SER A 7 33.64 4.68 -60.53
C SER A 7 35.17 4.47 -60.63
N ILE A 8 35.80 4.12 -59.51
CA ILE A 8 37.24 3.88 -59.36
C ILE A 8 37.49 2.40 -59.04
N LEU A 9 38.07 1.68 -60.01
CA LEU A 9 38.34 0.24 -59.86
C LEU A 9 39.43 -0.08 -58.82
N SER A 10 40.48 0.74 -58.71
CA SER A 10 41.51 0.64 -57.67
C SER A 10 42.47 1.83 -57.72
N SER A 11 43.01 2.28 -56.57
CA SER A 11 44.22 3.12 -56.51
C SER A 11 45.51 2.28 -56.47
N GLY A 12 46.66 2.87 -56.78
CA GLY A 12 47.95 2.16 -56.78
C GLY A 12 48.63 2.12 -55.41
N ASP A 13 49.48 1.12 -55.16
CA ASP A 13 50.31 1.05 -53.95
C ASP A 13 51.17 2.32 -53.79
N GLY A 14 51.14 2.93 -52.59
CA GLY A 14 51.84 4.18 -52.30
C GLY A 14 51.40 5.39 -53.12
N SER A 15 50.24 5.33 -53.81
CA SER A 15 49.71 6.44 -54.60
C SER A 15 48.93 7.43 -53.75
N ALA A 16 48.76 8.65 -54.26
CA ALA A 16 47.81 9.63 -53.74
C ALA A 16 46.70 9.83 -54.78
N LEU A 17 45.45 9.68 -54.36
CA LEU A 17 44.25 9.88 -55.18
C LEU A 17 43.41 11.00 -54.55
N LEU A 18 42.98 11.95 -55.37
CA LEU A 18 41.96 12.93 -55.01
C LEU A 18 40.79 12.77 -55.98
N ILE A 19 39.60 12.58 -55.43
CA ILE A 19 38.32 12.65 -56.10
C ILE A 19 37.65 13.93 -55.61
N SER A 20 37.02 14.67 -56.53
CA SER A 20 36.21 15.85 -56.25
C SER A 20 35.15 15.94 -57.35
N SER A 21 33.91 16.23 -56.97
CA SER A 21 32.78 16.36 -57.89
C SER A 21 32.26 17.82 -57.89
N GLY A 22 31.02 18.15 -57.55
CA GLY A 22 30.59 19.53 -57.30
C GLY A 22 29.09 19.69 -57.07
N ASP A 23 28.59 20.93 -57.07
CA ASP A 23 27.34 21.42 -56.45
C ASP A 23 25.95 20.73 -56.75
N GLN A 24 25.81 19.43 -57.05
CA GLN A 24 24.56 18.67 -57.33
C GLN A 24 24.73 17.17 -56.94
N TYR A 25 23.63 16.40 -56.85
CA TYR A 25 23.65 14.93 -56.62
C TYR A 25 24.77 14.23 -57.41
N ASP A 26 25.78 13.73 -56.71
CA ASP A 26 26.94 13.06 -57.28
C ASP A 26 27.19 11.69 -56.61
N SER A 27 27.65 10.71 -57.39
CA SER A 27 27.83 9.32 -56.91
C SER A 27 29.25 8.81 -57.13
N VAL A 28 29.92 8.34 -56.06
CA VAL A 28 31.32 7.91 -56.05
C VAL A 28 31.45 6.47 -55.56
N ASP A 29 31.88 5.56 -56.45
CA ASP A 29 32.17 4.16 -56.14
C ASP A 29 33.68 3.90 -56.15
N VAL A 30 34.26 3.50 -55.02
CA VAL A 30 35.66 3.09 -54.90
C VAL A 30 35.74 1.59 -54.57
N ALA A 31 35.96 0.78 -55.61
CA ALA A 31 36.08 -0.67 -55.49
C ALA A 31 37.37 -1.14 -54.76
N GLY A 32 38.32 -0.24 -54.50
CA GLY A 32 39.47 -0.53 -53.62
C GLY A 32 40.57 0.55 -53.61
N THR A 33 41.44 0.54 -52.59
CA THR A 33 42.67 1.35 -52.57
C THR A 33 43.94 0.49 -52.43
N GLY A 34 45.07 0.98 -52.94
CA GLY A 34 46.35 0.28 -52.91
C GLY A 34 47.03 0.29 -51.53
N GLN A 35 47.99 -0.61 -51.31
CA GLN A 35 48.72 -0.69 -50.04
C GLN A 35 49.44 0.63 -49.74
N ALA A 36 49.31 1.15 -48.52
CA ALA A 36 49.91 2.41 -48.08
C ALA A 36 49.63 3.62 -49.02
N SER A 37 48.50 3.59 -49.74
CA SER A 37 48.01 4.73 -50.52
C SER A 37 47.31 5.77 -49.63
N VAL A 38 47.02 6.94 -50.19
CA VAL A 38 46.15 7.95 -49.56
C VAL A 38 45.07 8.34 -50.56
N THR A 39 43.80 8.15 -50.21
CA THR A 39 42.65 8.59 -51.02
C THR A 39 41.88 9.68 -50.28
N ARG A 40 41.53 10.77 -50.96
CA ARG A 40 40.52 11.70 -50.48
C ARG A 40 39.37 11.79 -51.47
N ILE A 41 38.14 11.72 -50.96
CA ILE A 41 36.89 12.03 -51.65
C ILE A 41 36.41 13.37 -51.09
N ALA A 42 35.81 14.20 -51.95
CA ALA A 42 35.07 15.39 -51.54
C ALA A 42 33.91 15.60 -52.54
N THR A 43 32.66 15.65 -52.09
CA THR A 43 31.50 15.79 -52.99
C THR A 43 30.94 17.24 -53.04
N ASP A 44 31.48 18.11 -52.16
CA ASP A 44 31.29 19.57 -52.09
C ASP A 44 29.89 20.01 -51.58
N ALA A 45 28.80 19.75 -52.31
CA ALA A 45 27.43 20.06 -51.86
C ALA A 45 26.37 19.44 -52.78
N GLY A 46 25.43 18.66 -52.21
CA GLY A 46 24.49 17.89 -53.01
C GLY A 46 23.50 17.09 -52.17
N ASN A 47 23.41 15.80 -52.48
CA ASN A 47 22.70 14.77 -51.74
C ASN A 47 23.36 13.44 -52.11
N ASP A 48 24.62 13.28 -51.72
CA ASP A 48 25.62 12.56 -52.47
C ASP A 48 25.87 11.14 -51.95
N GLU A 49 26.28 10.21 -52.83
CA GLU A 49 26.38 8.78 -52.50
C GLU A 49 27.82 8.26 -52.67
N VAL A 50 28.50 8.01 -51.54
CA VAL A 50 29.90 7.56 -51.51
C VAL A 50 30.01 6.12 -51.03
N THR A 51 30.26 5.18 -51.93
CA THR A 51 30.51 3.77 -51.60
C THR A 51 32.01 3.41 -51.69
N VAL A 52 32.54 2.80 -50.63
CA VAL A 52 33.92 2.28 -50.56
C VAL A 52 33.88 0.78 -50.27
N SER A 53 34.26 -0.04 -51.26
CA SER A 53 34.27 -1.50 -51.11
C SER A 53 35.38 -2.01 -50.18
N THR A 54 36.59 -1.43 -50.28
CA THR A 54 37.72 -1.80 -49.40
C THR A 54 38.83 -0.74 -49.38
N THR A 55 39.60 -0.67 -48.30
CA THR A 55 40.85 0.12 -48.23
C THR A 55 42.09 -0.80 -48.24
N GLY A 56 43.23 -0.27 -48.70
CA GLY A 56 44.49 -1.00 -48.72
C GLY A 56 45.13 -1.11 -47.33
N LEU A 57 45.91 -2.17 -47.09
CA LEU A 57 46.68 -2.33 -45.85
C LEU A 57 47.57 -1.09 -45.60
N GLY A 58 47.43 -0.49 -44.41
CA GLY A 58 48.18 0.71 -44.03
C GLY A 58 47.87 1.97 -44.85
N SER A 59 46.75 2.00 -45.58
CA SER A 59 46.33 3.18 -46.35
C SER A 59 45.64 4.24 -45.48
N GLY A 60 45.61 5.48 -45.96
CA GLY A 60 44.78 6.55 -45.43
C GLY A 60 43.59 6.83 -46.34
N MET A 61 42.43 7.07 -45.77
CA MET A 61 41.24 7.55 -46.48
C MET A 61 40.61 8.73 -45.74
N ALA A 62 40.10 9.69 -46.50
CA ALA A 62 39.25 10.76 -45.99
C ALA A 62 38.06 10.93 -46.94
N ILE A 63 36.86 10.95 -46.37
CA ILE A 63 35.59 11.29 -47.02
C ILE A 63 35.09 12.59 -46.38
N ASP A 64 34.56 13.47 -47.21
CA ASP A 64 34.28 14.89 -46.97
C ASP A 64 33.01 15.15 -47.80
N ALA A 65 31.84 14.77 -47.28
CA ALA A 65 30.64 14.58 -48.09
C ALA A 65 30.12 15.94 -48.60
N GLY A 66 29.71 16.82 -47.69
CA GLY A 66 29.49 18.23 -47.97
C GLY A 66 28.16 18.73 -47.43
N ILE A 67 27.61 19.76 -48.07
CA ILE A 67 26.37 20.39 -47.62
C ILE A 67 25.17 19.76 -48.34
N GLY A 68 24.33 19.07 -47.58
CA GLY A 68 23.12 18.37 -48.01
C GLY A 68 23.05 16.94 -47.46
N ASN A 69 21.86 16.32 -47.49
CA ASN A 69 21.65 14.98 -46.95
C ASN A 69 22.39 13.91 -47.78
N ASP A 70 23.44 13.32 -47.24
CA ASP A 70 24.42 12.46 -47.92
C ASP A 70 24.41 11.00 -47.38
N VAL A 71 24.95 10.06 -48.16
CA VAL A 71 25.06 8.64 -47.79
C VAL A 71 26.46 8.10 -48.06
N THR A 72 27.19 7.75 -46.99
CA THR A 72 28.50 7.08 -47.10
C THR A 72 28.42 5.61 -46.66
N THR A 73 28.90 4.69 -47.49
CA THR A 73 28.96 3.24 -47.19
C THR A 73 30.38 2.69 -47.26
N LEU A 74 30.95 2.35 -46.10
CA LEU A 74 32.26 1.69 -45.95
C LEU A 74 32.08 0.18 -45.72
N ILE A 75 32.31 -0.62 -46.76
CA ILE A 75 32.09 -2.07 -46.72
C ILE A 75 33.23 -2.79 -45.98
N SER A 76 34.48 -2.35 -46.15
CA SER A 76 35.63 -2.91 -45.42
C SER A 76 36.83 -1.99 -45.37
N THR A 77 37.71 -2.21 -44.38
CA THR A 77 39.04 -1.59 -44.32
C THR A 77 40.15 -2.64 -44.44
N GLY A 78 41.33 -2.22 -44.91
CA GLY A 78 42.54 -3.03 -44.90
C GLY A 78 43.33 -2.81 -43.61
N ALA A 79 43.87 -3.88 -43.01
CA ALA A 79 44.49 -3.82 -41.68
C ALA A 79 45.49 -2.65 -41.51
N THR A 80 45.46 -2.02 -40.33
CA THR A 80 46.25 -0.81 -39.99
C THR A 80 46.00 0.42 -40.87
N SER A 81 44.86 0.50 -41.56
CA SER A 81 44.45 1.74 -42.25
C SER A 81 43.81 2.74 -41.29
N VAL A 82 43.68 3.99 -41.74
CA VAL A 82 42.87 5.03 -41.08
C VAL A 82 41.89 5.60 -42.09
N THR A 83 40.60 5.63 -41.76
CA THR A 83 39.56 6.26 -42.57
C THR A 83 38.88 7.33 -41.74
N THR A 84 38.78 8.56 -42.24
CA THR A 84 37.88 9.57 -41.66
C THR A 84 36.68 9.76 -42.58
N ILE A 85 35.50 9.93 -41.99
CA ILE A 85 34.24 10.28 -42.66
C ILE A 85 33.72 11.53 -41.96
N ALA A 86 33.59 12.63 -42.71
CA ALA A 86 32.88 13.83 -42.29
C ALA A 86 31.71 14.03 -43.27
N MET A 87 30.48 14.17 -42.76
CA MET A 87 29.31 14.36 -43.61
C MET A 87 29.03 15.87 -43.78
N THR A 88 28.88 16.58 -42.66
CA THR A 88 28.75 18.02 -42.43
C THR A 88 27.32 18.56 -42.29
N ASP A 89 26.80 19.39 -43.19
CA ASP A 89 25.50 20.06 -42.99
C ASP A 89 24.36 19.33 -43.74
N GLY A 90 23.76 18.28 -43.14
CA GLY A 90 22.66 17.47 -43.70
C GLY A 90 22.06 16.52 -42.65
N ASP A 91 20.89 15.90 -42.90
CA ASP A 91 20.46 14.70 -42.14
C ASP A 91 21.00 13.46 -42.89
N ASP A 92 22.12 12.92 -42.43
CA ASP A 92 23.06 12.08 -43.18
C ASP A 92 23.07 10.61 -42.75
N VAL A 93 23.56 9.71 -43.61
CA VAL A 93 23.59 8.25 -43.33
C VAL A 93 24.98 7.64 -43.50
N ALA A 94 25.57 7.20 -42.38
CA ALA A 94 26.82 6.46 -42.35
C ALA A 94 26.57 4.95 -42.23
N ASN A 95 27.12 4.13 -43.14
CA ASN A 95 27.03 2.68 -43.08
C ASN A 95 28.43 2.06 -42.99
N VAL A 96 28.73 1.32 -41.93
CA VAL A 96 30.03 0.66 -41.71
C VAL A 96 29.85 -0.84 -41.48
N ARG A 97 30.37 -1.67 -42.40
CA ARG A 97 30.16 -3.14 -42.37
C ARG A 97 31.32 -3.95 -41.80
N SER A 98 32.56 -3.48 -41.93
CA SER A 98 33.72 -4.16 -41.32
C SER A 98 34.95 -3.25 -41.22
N ILE A 99 35.75 -3.47 -40.18
CA ILE A 99 36.99 -2.76 -39.89
C ILE A 99 38.07 -3.80 -39.56
N ALA A 100 39.13 -3.88 -40.34
CA ALA A 100 40.20 -4.86 -40.12
C ALA A 100 41.08 -4.51 -38.91
N ALA A 101 41.65 -5.54 -38.28
CA ALA A 101 42.39 -5.43 -37.02
C ALA A 101 43.46 -4.34 -37.01
N GLY A 102 43.43 -3.51 -35.96
CA GLY A 102 44.35 -2.39 -35.74
C GLY A 102 44.20 -1.22 -36.72
N SER A 103 43.10 -1.16 -37.47
CA SER A 103 42.67 0.03 -38.22
C SER A 103 41.75 0.89 -37.36
N VAL A 104 41.55 2.14 -37.76
CA VAL A 104 40.58 3.07 -37.14
C VAL A 104 39.66 3.66 -38.19
N VAL A 105 38.38 3.83 -37.86
CA VAL A 105 37.42 4.65 -38.61
C VAL A 105 36.93 5.77 -37.71
N ASP A 106 37.10 7.03 -38.11
CA ASP A 106 36.52 8.18 -37.40
C ASP A 106 35.32 8.68 -38.20
N VAL A 107 34.15 8.82 -37.57
CA VAL A 107 32.92 9.39 -38.14
C VAL A 107 32.53 10.62 -37.32
N SER A 108 32.41 11.77 -37.99
CA SER A 108 31.74 12.97 -37.49
C SER A 108 30.61 13.23 -38.48
N SER A 109 29.37 13.25 -38.00
CA SER A 109 28.22 13.41 -38.87
C SER A 109 27.99 14.90 -39.15
N GLY A 110 27.54 15.73 -38.20
CA GLY A 110 27.78 17.17 -38.26
C GLY A 110 26.65 18.08 -37.76
N SER A 111 25.77 18.51 -38.67
CA SER A 111 24.71 19.50 -38.41
C SER A 111 23.35 19.01 -38.96
N GLY A 112 22.67 18.09 -38.27
CA GLY A 112 21.43 17.48 -38.77
C GLY A 112 20.72 16.57 -37.78
N ASN A 113 20.11 15.49 -38.25
CA ASN A 113 19.66 14.38 -37.42
C ASN A 113 20.12 13.08 -38.08
N ASP A 114 21.32 12.65 -37.73
CA ASP A 114 22.11 11.72 -38.51
C ASP A 114 21.87 10.27 -38.10
N THR A 115 22.17 9.32 -38.99
CA THR A 115 22.03 7.88 -38.72
C THR A 115 23.30 7.11 -39.04
N ILE A 116 23.91 6.50 -38.02
CA ILE A 116 25.15 5.74 -38.10
C ILE A 116 24.84 4.25 -37.87
N ASN A 117 25.01 3.42 -38.91
CA ASN A 117 24.73 1.99 -38.90
C ASN A 117 26.01 1.15 -38.88
N ILE A 118 26.24 0.40 -37.81
CA ILE A 118 27.40 -0.48 -37.62
C ILE A 118 26.91 -1.94 -37.56
N THR A 119 26.89 -2.61 -38.71
CA THR A 119 26.62 -4.04 -38.84
C THR A 119 27.00 -4.55 -40.23
N SER A 120 27.32 -5.84 -40.38
CA SER A 120 27.83 -6.41 -41.65
C SER A 120 26.88 -6.32 -42.86
N THR A 121 25.60 -6.01 -42.64
CA THR A 121 24.58 -5.72 -43.68
C THR A 121 24.39 -4.24 -44.01
N ALA A 122 24.81 -3.31 -43.14
CA ALA A 122 24.43 -1.89 -43.09
C ALA A 122 24.28 -1.23 -44.48
N ASN A 123 23.08 -0.79 -44.83
CA ASN A 123 22.73 -0.32 -46.17
C ASN A 123 21.67 0.81 -46.17
N GLY A 124 21.57 1.55 -45.07
CA GLY A 124 20.64 2.66 -44.90
C GLY A 124 20.81 3.74 -45.97
N THR A 125 19.72 4.47 -46.23
CA THR A 125 19.59 5.47 -47.30
C THR A 125 18.71 6.64 -46.84
N LEU A 126 18.69 7.75 -47.57
CA LEU A 126 17.84 8.92 -47.28
C LEU A 126 16.31 8.64 -47.26
N LEU A 127 15.86 7.44 -47.62
CA LEU A 127 14.45 7.01 -47.56
C LEU A 127 14.19 5.91 -46.51
N ASP A 128 15.25 5.37 -45.92
CA ASP A 128 15.28 4.30 -44.92
C ASP A 128 16.64 4.40 -44.21
N PRO A 129 16.83 5.37 -43.28
CA PRO A 129 18.15 5.67 -42.72
C PRO A 129 18.74 4.51 -41.93
N THR A 130 17.90 3.69 -41.30
CA THR A 130 18.28 2.51 -40.53
C THR A 130 18.68 1.32 -41.41
N GLY A 131 17.95 1.06 -42.50
CA GLY A 131 18.19 -0.06 -43.41
C GLY A 131 18.17 -1.45 -42.76
N ASP A 132 18.95 -2.36 -43.35
CA ASP A 132 19.05 -3.77 -42.97
C ASP A 132 19.93 -3.97 -41.72
N GLN A 133 19.27 -4.03 -40.57
CA GLN A 133 19.88 -4.34 -39.27
C GLN A 133 19.98 -5.85 -38.95
N SER A 134 19.91 -6.75 -39.95
CA SER A 134 20.00 -8.21 -39.72
C SER A 134 21.42 -8.81 -39.73
N GLY A 135 22.46 -7.96 -39.71
CA GLY A 135 23.86 -8.35 -39.86
C GLY A 135 24.55 -8.85 -38.59
N ASN A 136 25.87 -8.72 -38.54
CA ASN A 136 26.69 -9.05 -37.37
C ASN A 136 27.97 -8.19 -37.27
N LEU A 137 28.60 -8.25 -36.10
CA LEU A 137 29.82 -7.52 -35.73
C LEU A 137 31.11 -8.35 -35.90
N ASP A 138 31.06 -9.51 -36.58
CA ASP A 138 32.25 -10.36 -36.84
C ASP A 138 33.30 -9.67 -37.72
N GLY A 139 32.87 -8.65 -38.49
CA GLY A 139 33.75 -7.78 -39.25
C GLY A 139 34.43 -6.67 -38.43
N LEU A 140 34.06 -6.45 -37.17
CA LEU A 140 34.51 -5.31 -36.36
C LEU A 140 35.75 -5.66 -35.51
N LEU A 141 36.92 -5.60 -36.14
CA LEU A 141 38.21 -5.98 -35.53
C LEU A 141 39.14 -4.78 -35.28
N GLY A 142 38.87 -3.63 -35.89
CA GLY A 142 39.49 -2.34 -35.56
C GLY A 142 38.48 -1.39 -34.94
N ASP A 143 38.98 -0.27 -34.42
CA ASP A 143 38.19 0.68 -33.64
C ASP A 143 37.39 1.62 -34.53
N ILE A 144 36.28 2.15 -34.00
CA ILE A 144 35.49 3.21 -34.61
C ILE A 144 35.12 4.28 -33.59
N CYS A 145 35.26 5.55 -33.96
CA CYS A 145 34.78 6.70 -33.21
C CYS A 145 33.57 7.30 -33.96
N VAL A 146 32.53 7.70 -33.23
CA VAL A 146 31.33 8.36 -33.75
C VAL A 146 31.07 9.63 -32.94
N ALA A 147 30.93 10.76 -33.61
CA ALA A 147 30.41 12.00 -33.05
C ALA A 147 29.19 12.44 -33.88
N GLY A 148 28.08 12.78 -33.22
CA GLY A 148 26.93 13.42 -33.87
C GLY A 148 27.15 14.90 -34.21
N ASP A 149 27.91 15.59 -33.33
CA ASP A 149 28.17 17.03 -33.31
C ASP A 149 26.97 17.93 -32.90
N ASP A 150 26.19 18.53 -33.81
CA ASP A 150 25.17 19.58 -33.55
C ASP A 150 23.77 19.22 -34.13
N HIS A 151 22.91 18.54 -33.37
CA HIS A 151 21.59 18.06 -33.85
C HIS A 151 20.57 19.17 -34.24
N VAL A 152 19.52 18.82 -35.00
CA VAL A 152 18.36 19.68 -35.35
C VAL A 152 17.07 19.13 -34.75
N SER A 153 16.95 19.21 -33.42
CA SER A 153 15.82 18.62 -32.67
C SER A 153 14.43 18.90 -33.28
N PRO A 154 13.66 17.83 -33.62
CA PRO A 154 12.25 17.94 -33.98
C PRO A 154 11.33 18.10 -32.74
N GLY A 155 11.91 18.05 -31.53
CA GLY A 155 11.25 18.00 -30.23
C GLY A 155 11.70 16.78 -29.42
N PRO A 156 11.46 16.77 -28.09
CA PRO A 156 11.91 15.68 -27.24
C PRO A 156 11.09 14.39 -27.44
N SER A 157 11.79 13.26 -27.38
CA SER A 157 11.23 11.99 -26.90
C SER A 157 10.87 12.17 -25.43
N VAL A 158 9.70 11.68 -25.02
CA VAL A 158 9.21 11.76 -23.64
C VAL A 158 8.62 10.41 -23.28
N ASP A 159 9.07 9.87 -22.15
CA ASP A 159 8.45 8.70 -21.55
C ASP A 159 7.94 9.01 -20.14
N ASN A 160 6.96 8.23 -19.70
CA ASN A 160 6.35 8.30 -18.38
C ASN A 160 6.42 6.93 -17.69
N VAL A 161 6.51 6.96 -16.37
CA VAL A 161 6.07 5.88 -15.49
C VAL A 161 4.95 6.44 -14.63
N ASP A 162 3.78 5.83 -14.72
CA ASP A 162 2.62 6.09 -13.87
C ASP A 162 2.57 5.00 -12.77
N GLY A 163 2.06 5.32 -11.58
CA GLY A 163 1.88 4.33 -10.50
C GLY A 163 0.75 4.70 -9.55
N ARG A 164 0.06 3.68 -9.03
CA ARG A 164 -1.01 3.78 -8.03
C ARG A 164 -0.44 4.10 -6.65
N GLN A 165 -0.95 5.17 -6.06
CA GLN A 165 -0.76 5.49 -4.64
C GLN A 165 -1.76 4.68 -3.79
N THR A 166 -1.51 4.57 -2.49
CA THR A 166 -2.36 3.81 -1.53
C THR A 166 -3.63 4.56 -1.07
N ASP A 167 -4.02 5.60 -1.80
CA ASP A 167 -5.36 6.18 -1.79
C ASP A 167 -6.09 5.99 -3.13
N GLY A 168 -5.50 5.21 -4.04
CA GLY A 168 -6.00 4.90 -5.38
C GLY A 168 -5.78 5.99 -6.44
N ASP A 169 -5.20 7.15 -6.09
CA ASP A 169 -4.84 8.17 -7.07
C ASP A 169 -3.58 7.75 -7.87
N ILE A 170 -3.47 8.23 -9.11
CA ILE A 170 -2.31 7.98 -9.99
C ILE A 170 -1.33 9.14 -9.90
N VAL A 171 -0.06 8.83 -9.65
CA VAL A 171 1.06 9.77 -9.77
C VAL A 171 1.98 9.36 -10.92
N SER A 172 2.62 10.34 -11.55
CA SER A 172 3.49 10.16 -12.72
C SER A 172 4.87 10.75 -12.47
N VAL A 173 5.92 10.07 -12.93
CA VAL A 173 7.24 10.64 -13.21
C VAL A 173 7.49 10.58 -14.72
N SER A 174 8.20 11.57 -15.25
CA SER A 174 8.53 11.63 -16.67
C SER A 174 9.98 12.05 -16.91
N ALA A 175 10.55 11.53 -18.00
CA ALA A 175 11.88 11.85 -18.48
C ALA A 175 11.79 12.29 -19.94
N SER A 176 12.66 13.20 -20.37
CA SER A 176 12.61 13.78 -21.71
C SER A 176 14.02 13.97 -22.28
N VAL A 177 14.22 13.40 -23.47
CA VAL A 177 15.47 13.42 -24.23
C VAL A 177 15.20 14.13 -25.55
N GLU A 178 16.03 15.08 -25.96
CA GLU A 178 15.91 15.69 -27.29
C GLU A 178 16.16 14.64 -28.38
N GLN A 179 15.40 14.64 -29.46
CA GLN A 179 15.68 13.73 -30.60
C GLN A 179 16.77 14.32 -31.49
N GLY A 180 17.71 13.50 -31.94
CA GLY A 180 18.86 13.90 -32.71
C GLY A 180 19.56 12.71 -33.36
N ASP A 181 20.85 12.58 -33.12
CA ASP A 181 21.71 11.64 -33.85
C ASP A 181 21.60 10.20 -33.33
N VAL A 182 21.51 9.23 -34.25
CA VAL A 182 21.16 7.83 -33.98
C VAL A 182 22.30 6.88 -34.32
N LEU A 183 22.87 6.23 -33.30
CA LEU A 183 23.86 5.17 -33.45
C LEU A 183 23.22 3.77 -33.37
N ASN A 184 23.08 3.09 -34.51
CA ASN A 184 22.58 1.73 -34.61
C ASN A 184 23.73 0.71 -34.67
N VAL A 185 23.77 -0.23 -33.73
CA VAL A 185 24.76 -1.32 -33.65
C VAL A 185 24.01 -2.65 -33.61
N SER A 186 24.24 -3.53 -34.60
CA SER A 186 23.52 -4.81 -34.68
C SER A 186 24.43 -6.03 -34.82
N ASP A 187 24.26 -6.98 -33.91
CA ASP A 187 24.80 -8.35 -33.94
C ASP A 187 23.73 -9.42 -34.25
N ALA A 188 22.56 -9.03 -34.78
CA ALA A 188 21.34 -9.85 -34.90
C ALA A 188 21.46 -11.24 -35.55
N SER A 189 22.45 -11.46 -36.43
CA SER A 189 22.74 -12.78 -37.03
C SER A 189 23.81 -13.59 -36.32
N SER A 190 24.32 -13.13 -35.18
CA SER A 190 25.10 -13.97 -34.28
C SER A 190 24.21 -15.09 -33.71
N VAL A 191 24.80 -16.27 -33.61
CA VAL A 191 24.19 -17.49 -33.02
C VAL A 191 25.12 -18.07 -31.94
N ALA A 192 25.95 -17.21 -31.36
CA ALA A 192 26.93 -17.53 -30.35
C ALA A 192 26.78 -16.54 -29.19
N ALA A 193 26.75 -17.08 -27.97
CA ALA A 193 26.85 -16.33 -26.73
C ALA A 193 28.05 -15.37 -26.76
N ASN A 194 27.76 -14.09 -26.80
CA ASN A 194 28.67 -12.96 -26.76
C ASN A 194 28.54 -12.23 -25.41
N THR A 195 29.44 -11.28 -25.20
CA THR A 195 29.31 -10.32 -24.10
C THR A 195 29.56 -8.93 -24.67
N TYR A 196 28.71 -7.97 -24.30
CA TYR A 196 28.79 -6.58 -24.70
C TYR A 196 29.10 -5.77 -23.44
N GLN A 197 30.23 -5.06 -23.45
CA GLN A 197 30.63 -4.15 -22.37
C GLN A 197 30.34 -2.73 -22.81
N ILE A 198 29.60 -1.98 -22.00
CA ILE A 198 29.10 -0.64 -22.34
C ILE A 198 29.42 0.32 -21.21
N ASP A 199 29.91 1.52 -21.54
CA ASP A 199 29.91 2.68 -20.65
C ASP A 199 29.35 3.91 -21.37
N ALA A 200 29.28 5.07 -20.71
CA ALA A 200 28.66 6.28 -21.25
C ALA A 200 29.35 6.87 -22.50
N THR A 201 30.43 6.23 -22.99
CA THR A 201 31.19 6.65 -24.17
C THR A 201 31.62 5.49 -25.07
N THR A 202 31.40 4.23 -24.69
CA THR A 202 31.93 3.07 -25.42
C THR A 202 31.02 1.85 -25.41
N LEU A 203 31.10 1.06 -26.48
CA LEU A 203 30.47 -0.26 -26.63
C LEU A 203 31.50 -1.23 -27.25
N GLN A 204 31.78 -2.34 -26.59
CA GLN A 204 32.65 -3.41 -27.10
C GLN A 204 32.02 -4.80 -26.94
N ARG A 205 31.87 -5.53 -28.06
CA ARG A 205 31.55 -6.97 -28.06
C ARG A 205 32.82 -7.80 -27.82
N THR A 206 32.96 -8.41 -26.64
CA THR A 206 34.15 -9.20 -26.23
C THR A 206 34.09 -10.67 -26.67
N ALA A 207 33.89 -10.92 -27.97
CA ALA A 207 33.94 -12.25 -28.57
C ALA A 207 35.38 -12.76 -28.84
N VAL A 208 35.56 -14.06 -29.10
CA VAL A 208 36.90 -14.65 -29.31
C VAL A 208 37.56 -14.15 -30.61
N GLY A 209 38.40 -13.13 -30.47
CA GLY A 209 39.11 -12.48 -31.59
C GLY A 209 38.53 -11.13 -32.00
N ALA A 210 37.39 -10.73 -31.44
CA ALA A 210 36.94 -9.34 -31.50
C ALA A 210 37.95 -8.46 -30.75
N THR A 211 38.25 -7.29 -31.32
CA THR A 211 39.23 -6.34 -30.75
C THR A 211 38.90 -4.88 -30.97
N GLY A 212 37.89 -4.55 -31.80
CA GLY A 212 37.44 -3.18 -31.99
C GLY A 212 36.61 -2.68 -30.80
N VAL A 213 36.75 -1.39 -30.50
CA VAL A 213 35.84 -0.61 -29.65
C VAL A 213 35.01 0.32 -30.52
N ILE A 214 33.70 0.43 -30.26
CA ILE A 214 32.88 1.54 -30.72
C ILE A 214 32.98 2.62 -29.63
N THR A 215 33.54 3.78 -29.95
CA THR A 215 33.52 4.97 -29.10
C THR A 215 32.48 5.92 -29.66
N TYR A 216 31.66 6.53 -28.80
CA TYR A 216 30.62 7.46 -29.21
C TYR A 216 30.56 8.68 -28.27
N GLU A 217 30.34 9.86 -28.85
CA GLU A 217 30.07 11.11 -28.14
C GLU A 217 28.99 11.92 -28.87
N THR A 218 28.29 12.79 -28.15
CA THR A 218 27.21 13.66 -28.67
C THR A 218 26.22 12.94 -29.61
N VAL A 219 25.60 11.85 -29.12
CA VAL A 219 24.52 11.17 -29.83
C VAL A 219 23.31 11.06 -28.90
N GLU A 220 22.15 11.48 -29.40
CA GLU A 220 20.90 11.47 -28.62
C GLU A 220 20.27 10.09 -28.54
N ALA A 221 20.57 9.16 -29.47
CA ALA A 221 20.09 7.79 -29.43
C ALA A 221 21.18 6.74 -29.69
N VAL A 222 21.19 5.66 -28.91
CA VAL A 222 22.06 4.49 -29.10
C VAL A 222 21.23 3.22 -29.05
N ASN A 223 21.22 2.48 -30.15
CA ASN A 223 20.44 1.26 -30.34
C ASN A 223 21.37 0.05 -30.48
N LEU A 224 21.27 -0.92 -29.57
CA LEU A 224 21.93 -2.23 -29.69
C LEU A 224 20.91 -3.32 -30.04
N VAL A 225 21.24 -4.16 -31.01
CA VAL A 225 20.54 -5.43 -31.27
C VAL A 225 21.53 -6.60 -31.06
N THR A 226 21.19 -7.56 -30.20
CA THR A 226 22.05 -8.73 -29.89
C THR A 226 21.67 -9.97 -30.74
N GLY A 227 22.39 -11.08 -30.59
CA GLY A 227 22.19 -12.30 -31.39
C GLY A 227 21.18 -13.29 -30.78
N SER A 228 20.92 -14.40 -31.49
CA SER A 228 20.09 -15.51 -30.99
C SER A 228 20.94 -16.58 -30.28
N GLY A 229 21.61 -16.17 -29.21
CA GLY A 229 22.35 -17.07 -28.33
C GLY A 229 22.69 -16.34 -27.04
N ASP A 230 22.70 -17.09 -25.94
CA ASP A 230 22.81 -16.67 -24.53
C ASP A 230 23.76 -15.47 -24.32
N ASP A 231 23.26 -14.25 -24.51
CA ASP A 231 24.07 -13.02 -24.66
C ASP A 231 24.10 -12.22 -23.35
N THR A 232 25.26 -11.68 -22.99
CA THR A 232 25.44 -10.86 -21.76
C THR A 232 25.68 -9.39 -22.09
N VAL A 233 24.82 -8.47 -21.64
CA VAL A 233 24.98 -7.02 -21.81
C VAL A 233 25.30 -6.37 -20.46
N ALA A 234 26.55 -5.97 -20.26
CA ALA A 234 27.03 -5.35 -19.02
C ALA A 234 27.20 -3.84 -19.22
N ILE A 235 26.26 -3.06 -18.66
CA ILE A 235 26.20 -1.60 -18.78
C ILE A 235 26.78 -0.97 -17.51
N GLN A 236 27.99 -0.41 -17.60
CA GLN A 236 28.61 0.32 -16.50
C GLN A 236 27.92 1.67 -16.23
N SER A 237 27.41 2.30 -17.28
CA SER A 237 26.60 3.54 -17.27
C SER A 237 26.03 3.81 -18.67
N THR A 238 24.78 4.26 -18.81
CA THR A 238 24.35 4.97 -20.03
C THR A 238 24.77 6.46 -20.00
N PRO A 239 24.76 7.20 -21.12
CA PRO A 239 25.06 8.63 -21.12
C PRO A 239 23.91 9.47 -20.51
N ASP A 240 24.24 10.68 -20.04
CA ASP A 240 23.25 11.65 -19.58
C ASP A 240 22.38 12.13 -20.76
N ALA A 241 21.06 12.18 -20.58
CA ALA A 241 20.07 12.66 -21.54
C ALA A 241 20.11 12.01 -22.95
N THR A 242 20.45 10.72 -23.03
CA THR A 242 20.37 9.88 -24.25
C THR A 242 19.18 8.89 -24.15
N ASP A 243 18.62 8.51 -25.31
CA ASP A 243 17.67 7.40 -25.50
C ASP A 243 18.46 6.12 -25.83
N PHE A 244 18.49 5.17 -24.90
CA PHE A 244 19.37 4.01 -24.95
C PHE A 244 18.56 2.72 -25.04
N THR A 245 18.45 2.13 -26.24
CA THR A 245 17.64 0.95 -26.48
C THR A 245 18.49 -0.30 -26.69
N ILE A 246 18.15 -1.39 -26.00
CA ILE A 246 18.66 -2.75 -26.24
C ILE A 246 17.48 -3.64 -26.66
N ASN A 247 17.63 -4.32 -27.80
CA ASN A 247 16.76 -5.41 -28.22
C ASN A 247 17.60 -6.69 -28.24
N THR A 248 17.21 -7.75 -27.52
CA THR A 248 17.93 -9.04 -27.62
C THR A 248 17.37 -9.92 -28.75
N GLY A 249 18.04 -11.04 -29.01
CA GLY A 249 17.59 -12.04 -29.96
C GLY A 249 16.62 -13.03 -29.32
N ALA A 250 17.05 -14.28 -29.17
CA ALA A 250 16.31 -15.32 -28.47
C ALA A 250 17.34 -16.33 -27.94
N GLY A 251 17.26 -16.62 -26.65
CA GLY A 251 18.30 -17.36 -25.92
C GLY A 251 17.99 -17.37 -24.42
N ALA A 252 19.02 -17.23 -23.60
CA ALA A 252 18.88 -16.94 -22.18
C ALA A 252 19.83 -15.77 -21.90
N GLU A 253 19.30 -14.56 -21.97
CA GLU A 253 20.08 -13.33 -21.92
C GLU A 253 20.34 -12.84 -20.48
N THR A 254 21.33 -11.98 -20.31
CA THR A 254 21.67 -11.38 -19.01
C THR A 254 22.07 -9.92 -19.19
N ILE A 255 21.26 -8.99 -18.67
CA ILE A 255 21.46 -7.54 -18.77
C ILE A 255 21.70 -6.97 -17.37
N ASP A 256 22.90 -6.45 -17.10
CA ASP A 256 23.28 -5.85 -15.81
C ASP A 256 23.53 -4.35 -15.98
N ILE A 257 22.66 -3.52 -15.39
CA ILE A 257 22.68 -2.07 -15.47
C ILE A 257 23.23 -1.48 -14.17
N GLN A 258 24.52 -1.18 -14.16
CA GLN A 258 25.23 -0.62 -13.00
C GLN A 258 24.84 0.83 -12.67
N SER A 259 24.41 1.59 -13.67
CA SER A 259 23.76 2.91 -13.55
C SER A 259 23.13 3.28 -14.89
N THR A 260 22.13 4.15 -14.87
CA THR A 260 21.75 4.96 -16.04
C THR A 260 22.26 6.40 -15.87
N GLY A 261 22.28 7.18 -16.96
CA GLY A 261 22.62 8.61 -16.95
C GLY A 261 21.52 9.49 -16.37
N VAL A 262 21.83 10.73 -16.06
CA VAL A 262 20.86 11.73 -15.60
C VAL A 262 19.91 12.08 -16.75
N GLY A 263 18.61 11.98 -16.54
CA GLY A 263 17.60 12.31 -17.56
C GLY A 263 17.50 11.35 -18.75
N SER A 264 18.24 10.23 -18.77
CA SER A 264 18.22 9.28 -19.89
C SER A 264 16.91 8.49 -19.97
N LEU A 265 16.52 8.13 -21.19
CA LEU A 265 15.56 7.04 -21.42
C LEU A 265 16.37 5.76 -21.65
N VAL A 266 15.98 4.64 -21.04
CA VAL A 266 16.60 3.33 -21.27
C VAL A 266 15.51 2.31 -21.53
N SER A 267 15.54 1.66 -22.69
CA SER A 267 14.55 0.67 -23.10
C SER A 267 15.22 -0.69 -23.31
N ILE A 268 14.79 -1.69 -22.55
CA ILE A 268 15.23 -3.09 -22.69
C ILE A 268 14.03 -3.89 -23.21
N GLN A 269 14.17 -4.52 -24.38
CA GLN A 269 13.23 -5.53 -24.86
C GLN A 269 13.99 -6.83 -25.10
N THR A 270 13.64 -7.90 -24.38
CA THR A 270 14.19 -9.23 -24.65
C THR A 270 13.30 -10.01 -25.60
N GLY A 271 13.86 -11.00 -26.29
CA GLY A 271 13.08 -11.99 -27.03
C GLY A 271 12.82 -13.26 -26.23
N VAL A 272 12.33 -14.31 -26.90
CA VAL A 272 11.81 -15.50 -26.20
C VAL A 272 12.94 -16.33 -25.56
N GLY A 273 12.81 -16.67 -24.27
CA GLY A 273 13.96 -17.17 -23.54
C GLY A 273 13.80 -17.50 -22.06
N ASN A 274 14.80 -17.09 -21.29
CA ASN A 274 14.97 -17.28 -19.85
C ASN A 274 15.95 -16.20 -19.37
N ASP A 275 15.45 -14.98 -19.18
CA ASP A 275 16.29 -13.78 -19.16
C ASP A 275 16.46 -13.19 -17.75
N ASP A 276 17.63 -12.63 -17.46
CA ASP A 276 17.98 -11.94 -16.21
C ASP A 276 18.25 -10.46 -16.50
N VAL A 277 17.40 -9.57 -16.01
CA VAL A 277 17.58 -8.11 -16.07
C VAL A 277 17.80 -7.57 -14.65
N THR A 278 19.00 -7.07 -14.37
CA THR A 278 19.34 -6.47 -13.08
C THR A 278 19.60 -4.97 -13.21
N VAL A 279 18.88 -4.15 -12.44
CA VAL A 279 19.05 -2.70 -12.32
C VAL A 279 19.66 -2.38 -10.96
N GLN A 280 20.95 -2.04 -10.95
CA GLN A 280 21.69 -1.71 -9.72
C GLN A 280 21.27 -0.34 -9.16
N THR A 281 21.13 0.66 -10.03
CA THR A 281 20.56 1.98 -9.74
C THR A 281 20.23 2.72 -11.03
N THR A 282 19.51 3.85 -10.93
CA THR A 282 19.16 4.71 -12.06
C THR A 282 19.59 6.16 -11.80
N GLY A 283 19.86 6.91 -12.86
CA GLY A 283 20.20 8.32 -12.80
C GLY A 283 19.01 9.18 -12.36
N THR A 284 19.29 10.36 -11.82
CA THR A 284 18.25 11.34 -11.43
C THR A 284 17.37 11.69 -12.63
N SER A 285 16.05 11.65 -12.45
CA SER A 285 15.04 11.89 -13.49
C SER A 285 15.20 11.05 -14.77
N SER A 286 15.82 9.87 -14.67
CA SER A 286 15.85 8.89 -15.77
C SER A 286 14.65 7.94 -15.71
N ILE A 287 14.32 7.30 -16.84
CA ILE A 287 13.34 6.21 -16.90
C ILE A 287 14.00 4.96 -17.47
N VAL A 288 13.72 3.81 -16.84
CA VAL A 288 14.01 2.48 -17.39
C VAL A 288 12.69 1.81 -17.73
N SER A 289 12.57 1.33 -18.97
CA SER A 289 11.49 0.47 -19.45
C SER A 289 12.07 -0.92 -19.71
N VAL A 290 11.45 -1.96 -19.16
CA VAL A 290 11.82 -3.36 -19.40
C VAL A 290 10.62 -4.11 -19.97
N GLN A 291 10.82 -4.85 -21.06
CA GLN A 291 9.84 -5.75 -21.63
C GLN A 291 10.49 -7.12 -21.82
N LEU A 292 10.08 -8.07 -20.99
CA LEU A 292 10.44 -9.47 -21.10
C LEU A 292 9.37 -10.19 -21.96
N SER A 293 9.70 -11.37 -22.49
CA SER A 293 8.97 -12.00 -23.60
C SER A 293 8.21 -13.27 -23.16
N ASP A 294 7.95 -14.24 -24.05
CA ASP A 294 7.58 -15.59 -23.62
C ASP A 294 8.83 -16.24 -22.95
N GLY A 295 8.77 -16.55 -21.65
CA GLY A 295 9.95 -16.96 -20.90
C GLY A 295 9.70 -17.66 -19.55
N THR A 296 10.62 -17.45 -18.61
CA THR A 296 10.51 -17.70 -17.16
C THR A 296 11.65 -16.91 -16.57
N ASP A 297 11.38 -15.62 -16.36
CA ASP A 297 12.42 -14.58 -16.41
C ASP A 297 12.64 -13.94 -15.03
N THR A 298 13.63 -13.07 -14.91
CA THR A 298 14.02 -12.47 -13.63
C THR A 298 14.34 -11.00 -13.79
N LEU A 299 13.61 -10.14 -13.05
CA LEU A 299 13.87 -8.71 -12.94
C LEU A 299 14.32 -8.39 -11.52
N SER A 300 15.53 -7.88 -11.35
CA SER A 300 16.09 -7.52 -10.04
C SER A 300 16.40 -6.03 -9.95
N ILE A 301 15.77 -5.31 -9.02
CA ILE A 301 15.96 -3.87 -8.80
C ILE A 301 16.59 -3.66 -7.43
N ASN A 302 17.74 -2.97 -7.38
CA ASN A 302 18.53 -2.81 -6.14
C ASN A 302 18.55 -1.36 -5.61
N SER A 303 18.24 -0.39 -6.47
CA SER A 303 18.09 1.03 -6.14
C SER A 303 17.58 1.79 -7.38
N LEU A 304 17.34 3.09 -7.23
CA LEU A 304 16.90 4.03 -8.28
C LEU A 304 17.18 5.49 -7.88
N GLY A 305 17.18 6.41 -8.85
CA GLY A 305 17.53 7.82 -8.67
C GLY A 305 16.54 8.65 -7.85
N ASP A 306 16.78 9.97 -7.78
CA ASP A 306 15.75 10.92 -7.37
C ASP A 306 14.83 11.23 -8.56
N GLN A 307 13.52 11.26 -8.34
CA GLN A 307 12.50 11.54 -9.38
C GLN A 307 12.58 10.65 -10.64
N SER A 308 13.15 9.44 -10.53
CA SER A 308 13.27 8.47 -11.61
C SER A 308 12.09 7.50 -11.68
N GLY A 309 11.86 6.89 -12.84
CA GLY A 309 10.91 5.80 -13.02
C GLY A 309 11.56 4.48 -13.41
N ILE A 310 10.98 3.37 -12.99
CA ILE A 310 11.16 2.05 -13.61
C ILE A 310 9.77 1.51 -13.94
N LYS A 311 9.56 1.08 -15.18
CA LYS A 311 8.40 0.27 -15.57
C LYS A 311 8.84 -1.05 -16.16
N ALA A 312 8.09 -2.11 -15.91
CA ALA A 312 8.35 -3.42 -16.50
C ALA A 312 7.07 -4.17 -16.89
N GLU A 313 7.14 -4.88 -18.01
CA GLU A 313 6.20 -5.94 -18.41
C GLU A 313 6.98 -7.27 -18.38
N THR A 314 6.55 -8.29 -17.63
CA THR A 314 7.31 -9.58 -17.55
C THR A 314 6.98 -10.58 -18.65
N GLY A 315 5.89 -10.36 -19.40
CA GLY A 315 5.51 -11.25 -20.50
C GLY A 315 4.77 -12.50 -20.03
N ALA A 316 5.17 -13.67 -20.51
CA ALA A 316 4.42 -14.92 -20.27
C ALA A 316 5.34 -16.05 -19.81
N GLY A 317 5.26 -16.40 -18.53
CA GLY A 317 6.23 -17.30 -17.92
C GLY A 317 5.82 -17.86 -16.54
N ALA A 318 6.71 -17.67 -15.59
CA ALA A 318 6.60 -18.06 -14.17
C ALA A 318 7.66 -17.24 -13.42
N ASP A 319 7.54 -15.93 -13.53
CA ASP A 319 8.64 -14.97 -13.50
C ASP A 319 8.96 -14.52 -12.07
N GLN A 320 10.16 -13.98 -11.86
CA GLN A 320 10.63 -13.52 -10.55
C GLN A 320 11.00 -12.03 -10.56
N VAL A 321 10.34 -11.24 -9.72
CA VAL A 321 10.57 -9.81 -9.57
C VAL A 321 11.14 -9.54 -8.17
N ASN A 322 12.41 -9.13 -8.08
CA ASN A 322 13.11 -8.90 -6.82
C ASN A 322 13.30 -7.40 -6.56
N LEU A 323 12.72 -6.87 -5.48
CA LEU A 323 13.02 -5.51 -4.99
C LEU A 323 14.00 -5.61 -3.82
N ASN A 324 15.30 -5.66 -4.15
CA ASN A 324 16.38 -5.96 -3.21
C ASN A 324 16.76 -4.78 -2.29
N GLN A 325 17.54 -5.05 -1.26
CA GLN A 325 17.92 -4.06 -0.23
C GLN A 325 18.82 -2.92 -0.75
N GLU A 326 18.51 -1.66 -0.41
CA GLU A 326 19.36 -0.52 -0.81
C GLU A 326 20.68 -0.52 -0.04
N SER A 327 21.77 -0.96 -0.68
CA SER A 327 23.10 -1.06 -0.05
C SER A 327 23.66 0.28 0.50
N THR A 328 23.13 1.42 0.03
CA THR A 328 23.36 2.75 0.59
C THR A 328 22.10 3.59 0.54
N LEU A 329 21.68 4.17 1.67
CA LEU A 329 20.48 5.02 1.75
C LEU A 329 20.55 6.24 0.81
N PRO A 330 19.65 6.35 -0.18
CA PRO A 330 19.66 7.45 -1.14
C PRO A 330 19.18 8.77 -0.56
N THR A 331 19.66 9.88 -1.13
CA THR A 331 19.19 11.23 -0.79
C THR A 331 18.09 11.68 -1.76
N ARG A 332 17.01 10.89 -1.90
CA ARG A 332 15.82 11.29 -2.67
C ARG A 332 15.10 12.44 -1.98
N THR A 333 14.47 13.31 -2.76
CA THR A 333 13.77 14.53 -2.34
C THR A 333 12.45 14.76 -3.06
N GLY A 334 12.21 14.09 -4.19
CA GLY A 334 10.91 13.98 -4.84
C GLY A 334 10.52 12.51 -5.07
N THR A 335 9.24 12.29 -5.37
CA THR A 335 8.68 10.96 -5.63
C THR A 335 9.37 10.29 -6.83
N ALA A 336 9.77 9.04 -6.65
CA ALA A 336 10.17 8.13 -7.70
C ALA A 336 9.15 6.98 -7.82
N ILE A 337 9.13 6.23 -8.92
CA ILE A 337 8.10 5.20 -9.16
C ILE A 337 8.72 3.90 -9.67
N ILE A 338 8.21 2.78 -9.15
CA ILE A 338 8.30 1.45 -9.76
C ILE A 338 6.88 1.03 -10.15
N ASN A 339 6.68 0.61 -11.39
CA ASN A 339 5.47 -0.07 -11.85
C ASN A 339 5.87 -1.40 -12.50
N ILE A 340 5.29 -2.52 -12.06
CA ILE A 340 5.53 -3.85 -12.64
C ILE A 340 4.19 -4.48 -13.01
N ASP A 341 4.04 -4.82 -14.29
CA ASP A 341 2.91 -5.57 -14.83
C ASP A 341 3.42 -6.99 -15.20
N ALA A 342 3.20 -7.96 -14.32
CA ALA A 342 3.36 -9.36 -14.70
C ALA A 342 2.22 -9.77 -15.65
N GLY A 343 2.49 -10.66 -16.60
CA GLY A 343 1.59 -10.87 -17.73
C GLY A 343 0.71 -12.11 -17.63
N ALA A 344 1.30 -13.31 -17.69
CA ALA A 344 0.57 -14.56 -17.56
C ALA A 344 1.46 -15.73 -17.12
N GLY A 345 1.26 -16.18 -15.88
CA GLY A 345 2.13 -17.18 -15.27
C GLY A 345 1.67 -17.62 -13.88
N THR A 346 2.62 -18.00 -13.04
CA THR A 346 2.42 -18.05 -11.59
C THR A 346 3.62 -17.36 -11.01
N ASP A 347 3.53 -16.05 -10.97
CA ASP A 347 4.66 -15.14 -10.92
C ASP A 347 4.94 -14.75 -9.46
N THR A 348 6.19 -14.41 -9.16
CA THR A 348 6.68 -14.24 -7.78
C THR A 348 7.37 -12.91 -7.59
N PHE A 349 6.86 -12.10 -6.67
CA PHE A 349 7.39 -10.80 -6.29
C PHE A 349 8.06 -10.91 -4.92
N ASP A 350 9.39 -10.89 -4.87
CA ASP A 350 10.17 -10.88 -3.64
C ASP A 350 10.54 -9.42 -3.28
N VAL A 351 9.74 -8.81 -2.41
CA VAL A 351 9.91 -7.42 -1.94
C VAL A 351 10.71 -7.41 -0.65
N ASP A 352 12.03 -7.26 -0.82
CA ASP A 352 12.99 -7.11 0.27
C ASP A 352 13.02 -5.66 0.78
N GLU A 353 12.74 -4.64 -0.05
CA GLU A 353 12.59 -3.23 0.34
C GLU A 353 11.48 -2.49 -0.45
N VAL A 354 10.69 -1.65 0.23
CA VAL A 354 9.93 -0.56 -0.42
C VAL A 354 10.77 0.71 -0.36
N PHE A 355 11.31 1.17 -1.48
CA PHE A 355 12.32 2.23 -1.50
C PHE A 355 11.84 3.58 -0.93
N LEU A 356 12.75 4.33 -0.28
CA LEU A 356 12.44 5.64 0.31
C LEU A 356 12.01 6.65 -0.76
N MET A 357 10.91 7.39 -0.54
CA MET A 357 10.29 8.33 -1.50
C MET A 357 9.83 7.66 -2.80
N THR A 358 9.45 6.37 -2.74
CA THR A 358 9.04 5.59 -3.92
C THR A 358 7.61 5.09 -3.77
N VAL A 359 6.84 5.24 -4.84
CA VAL A 359 5.59 4.52 -5.09
C VAL A 359 5.93 3.23 -5.81
N VAL A 360 5.57 2.09 -5.23
CA VAL A 360 5.74 0.76 -5.80
C VAL A 360 4.36 0.21 -6.13
N ASP A 361 4.10 0.01 -7.41
CA ASP A 361 2.86 -0.51 -7.96
C ASP A 361 3.14 -1.87 -8.62
N LEU A 362 2.54 -2.95 -8.10
CA LEU A 362 2.75 -4.32 -8.58
C LEU A 362 1.42 -4.92 -9.04
N ASN A 363 1.40 -5.55 -10.22
CA ASN A 363 0.27 -6.33 -10.73
C ASN A 363 0.73 -7.75 -11.11
N GLY A 364 0.01 -8.78 -10.64
CA GLY A 364 0.25 -10.19 -10.99
C GLY A 364 -0.22 -10.57 -12.40
N GLY A 365 -1.25 -9.89 -12.91
CA GLY A 365 -1.70 -10.06 -14.29
C GLY A 365 -2.71 -11.19 -14.48
N GLN A 366 -2.25 -12.43 -14.66
CA GLN A 366 -3.11 -13.61 -14.96
C GLN A 366 -2.56 -14.91 -14.36
N ASP A 367 -3.49 -15.78 -13.95
CA ASP A 367 -3.29 -17.05 -13.23
C ASP A 367 -3.08 -16.89 -11.71
N ASN A 368 -1.96 -17.28 -11.07
CA ASN A 368 -1.95 -17.45 -9.60
C ASN A 368 -0.64 -17.02 -8.94
N ASP A 369 -0.61 -15.80 -8.40
CA ASP A 369 0.63 -15.07 -8.13
C ASP A 369 0.95 -14.91 -6.63
N THR A 370 2.23 -14.68 -6.33
CA THR A 370 2.77 -14.69 -4.97
C THR A 370 3.66 -13.48 -4.67
N PHE A 371 3.25 -12.66 -3.71
CA PHE A 371 3.97 -11.47 -3.25
C PHE A 371 4.58 -11.72 -1.87
N ASN A 372 5.88 -11.98 -1.80
CA ASN A 372 6.63 -12.19 -0.56
C ASN A 372 7.22 -10.85 -0.09
N LEU A 373 6.77 -10.35 1.06
CA LEU A 373 7.19 -9.08 1.66
C LEU A 373 8.04 -9.38 2.89
N VAL A 374 9.33 -8.99 2.86
CA VAL A 374 10.29 -9.34 3.91
C VAL A 374 10.64 -8.13 4.77
N ALA A 375 10.20 -8.15 6.03
CA ALA A 375 10.58 -7.16 7.02
C ALA A 375 11.80 -7.64 7.84
N ASP A 376 12.93 -6.93 7.75
CA ASP A 376 14.08 -7.16 8.63
C ASP A 376 14.01 -6.25 9.85
N GLY A 377 13.47 -6.80 10.93
CA GLY A 377 13.29 -6.15 12.22
C GLY A 377 12.08 -5.22 12.28
N SER A 378 11.99 -4.55 13.42
CA SER A 378 10.92 -3.63 13.77
C SER A 378 11.45 -2.45 14.57
N ASP A 379 10.86 -1.28 14.36
CA ASP A 379 11.17 -0.07 15.10
C ASP A 379 10.57 -0.11 16.53
N SER A 380 11.04 0.78 17.42
CA SER A 380 10.53 0.96 18.78
C SER A 380 9.04 1.35 18.91
N THR A 381 8.40 1.79 17.82
CA THR A 381 6.96 2.05 17.69
C THR A 381 6.20 0.95 16.93
N GLY A 382 6.85 -0.14 16.51
CA GLY A 382 6.21 -1.29 15.86
C GLY A 382 6.08 -1.18 14.34
N TYR A 383 6.74 -0.21 13.70
CA TYR A 383 6.82 -0.15 12.23
C TYR A 383 7.82 -1.18 11.70
N LEU A 384 7.56 -1.72 10.50
CA LEU A 384 8.33 -2.82 9.93
C LEU A 384 9.56 -2.30 9.20
N GLY A 385 10.72 -2.82 9.60
CA GLY A 385 12.01 -2.45 9.04
C GLY A 385 12.02 -2.65 7.53
N ARG A 386 12.34 -1.57 6.80
CA ARG A 386 12.56 -1.54 5.34
C ARG A 386 11.32 -1.80 4.46
N LEU A 387 10.16 -2.07 5.05
CA LEU A 387 8.87 -1.92 4.38
C LEU A 387 8.24 -0.55 4.70
N ASN A 388 8.02 -0.23 5.98
CA ASN A 388 7.28 0.98 6.38
C ASN A 388 7.83 1.76 7.59
N ASP A 389 9.16 1.72 7.81
CA ASP A 389 9.87 2.49 8.86
C ASP A 389 10.71 3.68 8.29
N ASP A 390 11.06 4.66 9.14
CA ASP A 390 12.01 5.73 8.83
C ASP A 390 13.46 5.19 8.88
N PRO A 391 14.16 5.09 7.74
CA PRO A 391 15.50 4.50 7.67
C PRO A 391 16.58 5.30 8.44
N THR A 392 16.27 6.46 9.00
CA THR A 392 17.18 7.21 9.87
C THR A 392 17.22 6.70 11.31
N THR A 393 16.46 5.66 11.68
CA THR A 393 16.38 5.06 13.03
C THR A 393 15.93 6.03 14.12
N ASN A 394 15.12 7.04 13.74
CA ASN A 394 14.64 8.09 14.63
C ASN A 394 13.12 8.00 14.82
N PRO A 395 12.61 7.33 15.88
CA PRO A 395 11.18 7.06 16.11
C PRO A 395 10.36 8.30 16.54
N THR A 396 10.75 9.47 16.06
CA THR A 396 10.02 10.74 16.20
C THR A 396 9.88 11.49 14.87
N ASN A 397 10.26 10.86 13.74
CA ASN A 397 10.31 11.47 12.40
C ASN A 397 9.41 10.76 11.36
N ASP A 398 8.52 9.89 11.83
CA ASP A 398 7.49 9.08 11.14
C ASP A 398 6.81 9.73 9.90
N ALA A 399 6.77 11.06 9.82
CA ALA A 399 6.40 11.80 8.61
C ALA A 399 7.26 11.52 7.35
N ILE A 400 8.35 10.73 7.47
CA ILE A 400 9.15 10.20 6.36
C ILE A 400 8.70 8.79 5.96
N ALA A 401 8.17 7.98 6.89
CA ALA A 401 7.74 6.62 6.62
C ALA A 401 6.54 6.59 5.65
N ALA A 402 5.61 7.53 5.80
CA ALA A 402 4.51 7.81 4.85
C ALA A 402 4.94 8.37 3.47
N THR A 403 6.19 8.12 3.05
CA THR A 403 6.70 8.37 1.68
C THR A 403 7.16 7.09 0.98
N ARG A 404 7.05 5.94 1.65
CA ARG A 404 7.06 4.60 1.05
C ARG A 404 5.60 4.23 0.79
N GLN A 405 5.26 3.81 -0.43
CA GLN A 405 3.92 3.34 -0.79
C GLN A 405 4.04 2.03 -1.58
N LEU A 406 3.21 1.05 -1.23
CA LEU A 406 3.18 -0.27 -1.86
C LEU A 406 1.73 -0.63 -2.16
N TYR A 407 1.38 -0.61 -3.45
CA TYR A 407 0.09 -1.07 -3.96
C TYR A 407 0.30 -2.42 -4.65
N ILE A 408 -0.52 -3.42 -4.29
CA ILE A 408 -0.46 -4.78 -4.82
C ILE A 408 -1.80 -5.12 -5.48
N ASP A 409 -1.75 -5.61 -6.72
CA ASP A 409 -2.90 -6.15 -7.44
C ASP A 409 -2.62 -7.60 -7.84
N GLY A 410 -3.51 -8.53 -7.47
CA GLY A 410 -3.41 -9.92 -7.95
C GLY A 410 -3.84 -10.09 -9.40
N GLY A 411 -4.59 -9.13 -9.96
CA GLY A 411 -5.07 -9.23 -11.34
C GLY A 411 -6.16 -10.30 -11.51
N ALA A 412 -5.80 -11.50 -11.97
CA ALA A 412 -6.77 -12.47 -12.48
C ALA A 412 -6.42 -13.96 -12.30
N ASN A 413 -6.42 -14.40 -11.04
CA ASN A 413 -7.04 -15.65 -10.57
C ASN A 413 -7.21 -16.80 -11.58
N GLY A 414 -6.33 -17.79 -11.46
CA GLY A 414 -6.30 -19.00 -12.26
C GLY A 414 -7.42 -19.98 -11.93
N ALA A 415 -7.46 -21.09 -12.66
CA ALA A 415 -8.54 -22.07 -12.56
C ALA A 415 -8.56 -22.90 -11.24
N ALA A 416 -7.71 -22.57 -10.26
CA ALA A 416 -7.58 -23.28 -8.99
C ALA A 416 -8.66 -22.86 -8.00
N THR A 417 -9.42 -23.83 -7.47
CA THR A 417 -10.46 -23.60 -6.45
C THR A 417 -10.35 -24.59 -5.30
N THR A 418 -10.79 -24.16 -4.12
CA THR A 418 -10.75 -24.90 -2.86
C THR A 418 -12.15 -25.05 -2.25
N THR A 419 -12.23 -25.66 -1.07
CA THR A 419 -13.43 -25.72 -0.23
C THR A 419 -13.08 -25.18 1.15
N VAL A 420 -13.69 -24.06 1.53
CA VAL A 420 -13.51 -23.37 2.81
C VAL A 420 -14.56 -23.86 3.80
N GLN A 421 -14.20 -24.13 5.06
CA GLN A 421 -15.17 -24.37 6.14
C GLN A 421 -15.60 -23.03 6.73
N GLN A 422 -16.89 -22.70 6.65
CA GLN A 422 -17.44 -21.45 7.17
C GLN A 422 -18.92 -21.63 7.49
N GLY A 423 -19.38 -20.88 8.49
CA GLY A 423 -20.79 -20.76 8.85
C GLY A 423 -21.31 -21.97 9.62
N VAL A 424 -22.54 -21.85 10.14
CA VAL A 424 -23.19 -22.85 10.97
C VAL A 424 -24.69 -22.86 10.73
N SER A 425 -25.29 -24.05 10.82
CA SER A 425 -26.74 -24.23 10.72
C SER A 425 -27.25 -25.17 11.82
N LEU A 426 -28.38 -24.83 12.44
CA LEU A 426 -28.95 -25.65 13.50
C LEU A 426 -29.78 -26.81 12.95
N THR A 427 -29.68 -27.99 13.57
CA THR A 427 -30.61 -29.10 13.28
C THR A 427 -32.05 -28.69 13.60
N ALA A 428 -33.00 -29.11 12.78
CA ALA A 428 -34.43 -28.90 13.07
C ALA A 428 -34.83 -29.41 14.49
N PRO A 429 -35.81 -28.74 15.15
CA PRO A 429 -36.28 -29.13 16.48
C PRO A 429 -36.69 -30.62 16.59
N PRO A 430 -36.52 -31.26 17.77
CA PRO A 430 -36.26 -30.64 19.08
C PRO A 430 -34.78 -30.63 19.50
N ASN A 431 -33.84 -30.98 18.61
CA ASN A 431 -32.46 -31.22 19.03
C ASN A 431 -31.54 -30.00 18.93
N GLN A 432 -31.81 -29.05 18.01
CA GLN A 432 -31.03 -27.81 17.77
C GLN A 432 -29.56 -27.90 18.20
N GLN A 433 -28.80 -28.74 17.48
CA GLN A 433 -27.35 -28.84 17.55
C GLN A 433 -26.74 -28.18 16.31
N PRO A 434 -25.55 -27.58 16.41
CA PRO A 434 -24.92 -26.91 15.29
C PRO A 434 -24.31 -27.91 14.29
N ILE A 435 -24.38 -27.55 13.01
CA ILE A 435 -23.72 -28.22 11.90
C ILE A 435 -22.90 -27.15 11.17
N GLU A 436 -21.58 -27.29 11.22
CA GLU A 436 -20.66 -26.42 10.48
C GLU A 436 -20.86 -26.55 8.96
N GLY A 437 -20.79 -25.43 8.26
CA GLY A 437 -20.94 -25.32 6.83
C GLY A 437 -19.62 -25.48 6.06
N SER A 438 -19.74 -25.51 4.73
CA SER A 438 -18.58 -25.34 3.85
C SER A 438 -18.99 -24.76 2.50
N VAL A 439 -18.14 -23.87 1.98
CA VAL A 439 -18.29 -23.21 0.68
C VAL A 439 -17.28 -23.82 -0.28
N ALA A 440 -17.77 -24.45 -1.34
CA ALA A 440 -16.93 -25.10 -2.35
C ALA A 440 -16.88 -24.27 -3.64
N GLY A 441 -15.70 -24.17 -4.26
CA GLY A 441 -15.48 -23.35 -5.44
C GLY A 441 -15.00 -21.93 -5.16
N VAL A 442 -14.60 -21.63 -3.92
CA VAL A 442 -13.81 -20.43 -3.59
C VAL A 442 -12.48 -20.53 -4.37
N PRO A 443 -11.99 -19.48 -5.05
CA PRO A 443 -10.68 -19.51 -5.67
C PRO A 443 -9.57 -19.82 -4.65
N VAL A 444 -8.43 -20.32 -5.13
CA VAL A 444 -7.19 -20.27 -4.34
C VAL A 444 -6.58 -18.87 -4.43
N GLY A 445 -6.64 -18.29 -5.63
CA GLY A 445 -6.34 -16.90 -5.91
C GLY A 445 -4.94 -16.44 -5.50
N ASP A 446 -4.80 -15.13 -5.48
CA ASP A 446 -3.50 -14.47 -5.43
C ASP A 446 -3.10 -14.21 -3.97
N THR A 447 -1.80 -14.32 -3.67
CA THR A 447 -1.31 -14.51 -2.28
C THR A 447 -0.22 -13.52 -1.87
N VAL A 448 -0.45 -12.77 -0.79
CA VAL A 448 0.58 -11.97 -0.11
C VAL A 448 1.11 -12.72 1.12
N ASN A 449 2.42 -12.83 1.25
CA ASN A 449 3.15 -13.40 2.39
C ASN A 449 4.00 -12.32 3.05
N LEU A 450 3.60 -11.81 4.22
CA LEU A 450 4.39 -10.88 5.01
C LEU A 450 5.19 -11.64 6.09
N ASP A 451 6.51 -11.65 5.99
CA ASP A 451 7.41 -12.19 7.02
C ASP A 451 8.02 -11.06 7.85
N ALA A 452 7.51 -10.91 9.09
CA ALA A 452 8.08 -10.08 10.14
C ALA A 452 8.64 -10.92 11.30
N GLY A 453 8.94 -12.22 11.09
CA GLY A 453 9.46 -13.16 12.11
C GLY A 453 10.84 -12.82 12.68
N SER A 454 11.48 -11.77 12.15
CA SER A 454 12.70 -11.14 12.67
C SER A 454 12.45 -10.10 13.77
N ALA A 455 11.20 -9.66 13.97
CA ALA A 455 10.82 -8.60 14.89
C ALA A 455 11.05 -8.96 16.37
N THR A 456 11.39 -7.93 17.16
CA THR A 456 11.72 -8.07 18.60
C THR A 456 11.05 -7.01 19.49
N THR A 457 10.13 -6.24 18.92
CA THR A 457 9.23 -5.30 19.59
C THR A 457 7.79 -5.73 19.32
N PRO A 458 6.84 -5.47 20.23
CA PRO A 458 5.42 -5.70 19.96
C PRO A 458 4.96 -5.05 18.64
N LEU A 459 4.12 -5.74 17.90
CA LEU A 459 3.48 -5.31 16.67
C LEU A 459 1.95 -5.20 16.88
N ASP A 460 1.34 -4.13 16.38
CA ASP A 460 -0.12 -3.97 16.31
C ASP A 460 -0.49 -3.86 14.82
N PHE A 461 -0.72 -5.03 14.22
CA PHE A 461 -1.16 -5.20 12.83
C PHE A 461 -2.66 -4.97 12.72
N ARG A 462 -3.09 -4.18 11.74
CA ARG A 462 -4.52 -3.98 11.45
C ARG A 462 -4.79 -4.18 9.98
N TYR A 463 -5.59 -5.20 9.69
CA TYR A 463 -6.06 -5.51 8.36
C TYR A 463 -7.53 -5.11 8.22
N ALA A 464 -7.83 -4.31 7.20
CA ALA A 464 -9.18 -3.85 6.89
C ALA A 464 -9.56 -4.32 5.49
N ILE A 465 -10.51 -5.26 5.39
CA ILE A 465 -11.11 -5.66 4.12
C ILE A 465 -11.95 -4.48 3.61
N THR A 466 -11.53 -3.86 2.52
CA THR A 466 -12.17 -2.69 1.93
C THR A 466 -13.19 -3.06 0.85
N GLY A 467 -13.03 -4.22 0.21
CA GLY A 467 -13.93 -4.78 -0.80
C GLY A 467 -13.71 -6.28 -1.06
N PRO A 468 -14.38 -6.87 -2.06
CA PRO A 468 -14.15 -8.26 -2.45
C PRO A 468 -12.72 -8.43 -2.98
N SER A 469 -11.95 -9.31 -2.36
CA SER A 469 -10.52 -9.52 -2.62
C SER A 469 -9.65 -8.25 -2.49
N ALA A 470 -10.10 -7.26 -1.70
CA ALA A 470 -9.38 -5.99 -1.51
C ALA A 470 -9.31 -5.56 -0.04
N GLY A 471 -8.17 -5.02 0.38
CA GLY A 471 -7.96 -4.58 1.77
C GLY A 471 -6.61 -3.92 2.02
N VAL A 472 -6.50 -3.23 3.16
CA VAL A 472 -5.31 -2.47 3.57
C VAL A 472 -4.72 -3.07 4.83
N LEU A 473 -3.40 -3.26 4.86
CA LEU A 473 -2.64 -3.60 6.07
C LEU A 473 -1.87 -2.37 6.56
N ALA A 474 -2.07 -2.00 7.82
CA ALA A 474 -1.30 -0.97 8.50
C ALA A 474 -0.70 -1.50 9.81
N THR A 475 0.42 -0.93 10.24
CA THR A 475 0.95 -1.10 11.60
C THR A 475 0.68 0.17 12.41
N THR A 476 0.35 0.00 13.69
CA THR A 476 0.08 1.12 14.61
C THR A 476 0.95 1.03 15.86
N THR A 477 1.13 2.13 16.58
CA THR A 477 1.88 2.11 17.84
C THR A 477 1.18 1.21 18.88
N PRO A 478 1.86 0.22 19.51
CA PRO A 478 1.29 -0.68 20.54
C PRO A 478 0.94 0.01 21.88
N SER A 479 0.20 1.13 21.87
CA SER A 479 -0.08 1.94 23.05
C SER A 479 -1.54 2.36 23.18
N ASP A 480 -2.02 2.41 24.42
CA ASP A 480 -3.37 2.87 24.78
C ASP A 480 -3.42 4.42 24.75
N PRO A 481 -4.32 5.05 23.96
CA PRO A 481 -5.44 4.45 23.23
C PRO A 481 -5.09 3.99 21.80
N ARG A 482 -5.63 2.82 21.39
CA ARG A 482 -5.66 2.29 20.02
C ARG A 482 -5.67 3.42 18.98
N ALA A 483 -4.55 3.60 18.28
CA ALA A 483 -4.40 4.71 17.34
C ALA A 483 -5.39 4.55 16.18
N VAL A 484 -6.08 5.63 15.79
CA VAL A 484 -7.07 5.61 14.69
C VAL A 484 -6.39 5.83 13.31
N VAL A 485 -5.07 5.99 13.31
CA VAL A 485 -4.20 6.11 12.14
C VAL A 485 -2.95 5.29 12.45
N GLY A 486 -2.53 4.44 11.51
CA GLY A 486 -1.22 3.78 11.50
C GLY A 486 -0.34 4.31 10.38
N ASN A 487 0.87 3.79 10.26
CA ASN A 487 1.55 3.84 8.98
C ASN A 487 1.16 2.60 8.16
N GLU A 488 0.94 2.80 6.87
CA GLU A 488 0.51 1.71 5.99
C GLU A 488 1.67 0.77 5.67
N VAL A 489 1.40 -0.52 5.49
CA VAL A 489 2.37 -1.51 5.01
C VAL A 489 2.12 -1.78 3.53
N PHE A 490 0.86 -1.97 3.14
CA PHE A 490 0.41 -2.14 1.76
C PHE A 490 -1.11 -1.96 1.63
N GLU A 491 -1.56 -1.62 0.41
CA GLU A 491 -2.93 -1.81 -0.08
C GLU A 491 -2.96 -3.02 -1.04
N THR A 492 -4.07 -3.77 -1.04
CA THR A 492 -4.31 -4.92 -1.93
C THR A 492 -5.62 -4.78 -2.71
N ASN A 493 -5.58 -5.17 -3.98
CA ASN A 493 -6.73 -5.46 -4.83
C ASN A 493 -6.58 -6.87 -5.45
N ALA A 494 -7.68 -7.56 -5.73
CA ALA A 494 -7.70 -8.91 -6.30
C ALA A 494 -6.78 -9.95 -5.59
N ILE A 495 -6.58 -9.85 -4.27
CA ILE A 495 -5.81 -10.81 -3.45
C ILE A 495 -6.76 -11.66 -2.61
N GLU A 496 -6.77 -12.99 -2.80
CA GLU A 496 -7.58 -13.93 -2.03
C GLU A 496 -6.93 -14.41 -0.74
N ARG A 497 -5.60 -14.28 -0.59
CA ARG A 497 -4.93 -14.73 0.63
C ARG A 497 -3.87 -13.77 1.16
N ILE A 498 -4.02 -13.39 2.42
CA ILE A 498 -2.98 -12.72 3.21
C ILE A 498 -2.42 -13.72 4.22
N ASN A 499 -1.10 -13.85 4.30
CA ASN A 499 -0.39 -14.59 5.34
C ASN A 499 0.54 -13.61 6.06
N VAL A 500 0.45 -13.53 7.40
CA VAL A 500 1.33 -12.70 8.23
C VAL A 500 2.05 -13.58 9.23
N ILE A 501 3.38 -13.50 9.26
CA ILE A 501 4.23 -14.08 10.29
C ILE A 501 4.76 -12.93 11.15
N SER A 502 4.57 -13.03 12.47
CA SER A 502 5.01 -12.05 13.46
C SER A 502 6.13 -12.60 14.35
N GLY A 503 6.58 -11.82 15.33
CA GLY A 503 7.97 -11.84 15.79
C GLY A 503 8.25 -12.72 17.01
N SER A 504 8.86 -12.07 18.01
CA SER A 504 9.32 -12.69 19.27
C SER A 504 8.99 -11.83 20.49
N ALA A 505 7.92 -11.06 20.37
CA ALA A 505 7.35 -10.17 21.37
C ALA A 505 5.82 -10.41 21.43
N ASP A 506 5.14 -9.82 22.41
CA ASP A 506 3.69 -10.00 22.59
C ASP A 506 2.91 -9.25 21.49
N ASP A 507 2.57 -9.93 20.39
CA ASP A 507 2.08 -9.34 19.15
C ASP A 507 0.54 -9.41 19.00
N LEU A 508 -0.05 -8.45 18.27
CA LEU A 508 -1.50 -8.33 18.02
C LEU A 508 -1.79 -8.20 16.52
N MET A 509 -2.76 -8.96 16.02
CA MET A 509 -3.41 -8.71 14.74
C MET A 509 -4.92 -8.51 14.93
N THR A 510 -5.44 -7.34 14.49
CA THR A 510 -6.88 -7.07 14.38
C THR A 510 -7.30 -7.13 12.91
N VAL A 511 -8.34 -7.92 12.60
CA VAL A 511 -9.03 -7.94 11.31
C VAL A 511 -10.38 -7.25 11.42
N SER A 512 -10.73 -6.44 10.41
CA SER A 512 -12.00 -5.71 10.29
C SER A 512 -12.45 -5.69 8.83
N SER A 513 -13.71 -5.33 8.56
CA SER A 513 -14.26 -5.34 7.20
C SER A 513 -15.30 -4.25 6.95
N SER A 514 -15.39 -3.76 5.70
CA SER A 514 -16.48 -2.92 5.19
C SER A 514 -17.69 -3.74 4.70
N LEU A 515 -17.51 -5.04 4.52
CA LEU A 515 -18.48 -6.04 4.05
C LEU A 515 -18.74 -7.09 5.14
N PRO A 516 -19.97 -7.64 5.26
CA PRO A 516 -20.20 -8.78 6.14
C PRO A 516 -19.26 -9.95 5.82
N PHE A 517 -18.72 -10.59 6.87
CA PHE A 517 -17.72 -11.65 6.81
C PHE A 517 -18.28 -12.97 6.26
N ASP A 518 -18.41 -13.03 4.95
CA ASP A 518 -18.81 -14.21 4.17
C ASP A 518 -17.76 -14.41 3.09
N ILE A 519 -17.20 -15.62 2.93
CA ILE A 519 -16.14 -15.88 1.94
C ILE A 519 -16.64 -15.67 0.49
N THR A 520 -17.96 -15.72 0.27
CA THR A 520 -18.59 -15.42 -1.02
C THR A 520 -18.82 -13.92 -1.28
N GLN A 521 -18.60 -13.07 -0.27
CA GLN A 521 -18.70 -11.61 -0.36
C GLN A 521 -17.33 -10.93 -0.23
N THR A 522 -16.52 -11.37 0.73
CA THR A 522 -15.17 -10.86 1.01
C THR A 522 -14.11 -11.42 0.05
N GLY A 523 -14.25 -12.67 -0.42
CA GLY A 523 -13.25 -13.37 -1.25
C GLY A 523 -11.97 -13.79 -0.49
N GLN A 524 -11.61 -13.07 0.58
CA GLN A 524 -10.32 -13.17 1.25
C GLN A 524 -10.24 -14.20 2.38
N ARG A 525 -9.05 -14.79 2.52
CA ARG A 525 -8.62 -15.59 3.65
C ARG A 525 -7.40 -14.93 4.29
N VAL A 526 -7.38 -14.84 5.61
CA VAL A 526 -6.25 -14.26 6.36
C VAL A 526 -5.67 -15.31 7.29
N SER A 527 -4.35 -15.48 7.30
CA SER A 527 -3.68 -16.28 8.30
C SER A 527 -2.60 -15.51 9.05
N PHE A 528 -2.44 -15.83 10.33
CA PHE A 528 -1.55 -15.17 11.26
C PHE A 528 -0.77 -16.20 12.07
N ASP A 529 0.56 -16.11 12.05
CA ASP A 529 1.42 -16.81 13.00
C ASP A 529 1.97 -15.79 14.02
N GLY A 530 1.57 -15.93 15.29
CA GLY A 530 2.05 -15.11 16.40
C GLY A 530 3.54 -15.31 16.70
N GLY A 531 4.13 -16.41 16.21
CA GLY A 531 5.56 -16.68 16.35
C GLY A 531 5.92 -17.13 17.77
N ALA A 532 6.27 -16.18 18.65
CA ALA A 532 6.72 -16.48 20.02
C ALA A 532 6.65 -15.30 21.00
N GLY A 533 5.47 -15.01 21.55
CA GLY A 533 5.27 -14.05 22.63
C GLY A 533 4.17 -14.47 23.61
N THR A 534 3.04 -13.78 23.55
CA THR A 534 1.77 -14.07 24.26
C THR A 534 0.67 -13.41 23.42
N ASP A 535 0.37 -14.07 22.31
CA ASP A 535 0.00 -13.36 21.08
C ASP A 535 -1.50 -13.39 20.83
N LYS A 536 -2.00 -12.43 20.05
CA LYS A 536 -3.42 -12.05 20.06
C LYS A 536 -3.98 -11.87 18.65
N PHE A 537 -5.17 -12.43 18.42
CA PHE A 537 -5.92 -12.27 17.17
C PHE A 537 -7.35 -11.82 17.46
N GLU A 538 -7.75 -10.68 16.90
CA GLU A 538 -9.05 -10.03 17.11
C GLU A 538 -9.79 -9.89 15.77
N VAL A 539 -11.03 -10.39 15.66
CA VAL A 539 -11.89 -10.13 14.49
C VAL A 539 -13.08 -9.26 14.92
N LEU A 540 -13.25 -8.14 14.23
CA LEU A 540 -14.28 -7.14 14.51
C LEU A 540 -15.33 -7.13 13.39
N GLY A 541 -16.47 -7.76 13.67
CA GLY A 541 -17.67 -7.80 12.84
C GLY A 541 -18.29 -6.44 12.54
N THR A 542 -19.30 -6.44 11.68
CA THR A 542 -19.78 -5.27 10.95
C THR A 542 -21.05 -4.67 11.58
N ALA A 543 -22.14 -4.63 10.82
CA ALA A 543 -23.47 -4.22 11.27
C ALA A 543 -24.58 -4.92 10.44
N GLY A 544 -24.26 -6.12 9.94
CA GLY A 544 -25.19 -7.08 9.36
C GLY A 544 -24.53 -8.46 9.25
N ASP A 545 -25.38 -9.49 9.22
CA ASP A 545 -25.12 -10.93 9.38
C ASP A 545 -23.71 -11.44 8.96
N ASP A 546 -22.81 -11.60 9.93
CA ASP A 546 -21.43 -12.06 9.76
C ASP A 546 -21.27 -13.59 9.92
N GLN A 547 -20.31 -14.20 9.22
CA GLN A 547 -19.93 -15.63 9.36
C GLN A 547 -18.44 -15.81 9.71
N ILE A 548 -18.01 -15.25 10.84
CA ILE A 548 -16.62 -15.34 11.30
C ILE A 548 -16.29 -16.77 11.73
N THR A 549 -15.36 -17.41 11.04
CA THR A 549 -14.89 -18.78 11.33
C THR A 549 -13.37 -18.79 11.44
N ILE A 550 -12.86 -19.09 12.63
CA ILE A 550 -11.41 -19.15 12.94
C ILE A 550 -11.00 -20.59 13.22
N GLY A 551 -9.95 -21.06 12.58
CA GLY A 551 -9.32 -22.35 12.88
C GLY A 551 -7.79 -22.29 12.92
N ASN A 552 -7.15 -23.45 12.84
CA ASN A 552 -5.74 -23.59 13.19
C ASN A 552 -4.89 -23.62 11.91
N LEU A 553 -3.71 -23.00 11.95
CA LEU A 553 -2.75 -23.04 10.84
C LEU A 553 -2.44 -24.49 10.44
N ALA A 554 -2.48 -24.78 9.13
CA ALA A 554 -2.42 -26.12 8.54
C ALA A 554 -3.53 -27.11 8.98
N GLY A 555 -4.70 -26.60 9.39
CA GLY A 555 -5.92 -27.37 9.68
C GLY A 555 -6.67 -27.84 8.42
N VAL A 556 -7.88 -27.34 8.21
CA VAL A 556 -8.59 -27.39 6.92
C VAL A 556 -8.80 -25.96 6.44
N ASN A 557 -9.05 -25.71 5.15
CA ASN A 557 -9.13 -24.32 4.68
C ASN A 557 -10.27 -23.58 5.39
N GLU A 558 -9.93 -22.51 6.10
CA GLU A 558 -10.83 -21.66 6.88
C GLU A 558 -10.66 -20.19 6.40
N PRO A 559 -11.61 -19.27 6.68
CA PRO A 559 -11.47 -17.85 6.39
C PRO A 559 -10.34 -17.22 7.21
N PHE A 560 -10.25 -17.59 8.48
CA PHE A 560 -9.21 -17.16 9.42
C PHE A 560 -8.45 -18.35 9.98
N GLU A 561 -7.13 -18.33 9.91
CA GLU A 561 -6.25 -19.45 10.30
C GLU A 561 -5.12 -18.94 11.20
N VAL A 562 -5.05 -19.40 12.44
CA VAL A 562 -4.07 -18.90 13.43
C VAL A 562 -3.06 -19.98 13.86
N GLY A 563 -1.81 -19.57 14.00
CA GLY A 563 -0.71 -20.30 14.65
C GLY A 563 -0.08 -19.43 15.73
N GLY A 564 0.51 -20.03 16.77
CA GLY A 564 1.25 -19.28 17.79
C GLY A 564 0.48 -18.18 18.52
N VAL A 565 -0.83 -18.34 18.75
CA VAL A 565 -1.70 -17.33 19.40
C VAL A 565 -2.29 -17.88 20.70
N GLU A 566 -2.17 -17.12 21.79
CA GLU A 566 -2.69 -17.48 23.12
C GLU A 566 -4.11 -16.96 23.40
N TYR A 567 -4.53 -15.87 22.72
CA TYR A 567 -5.86 -15.28 22.93
C TYR A 567 -6.58 -14.92 21.62
N LEU A 568 -7.81 -15.42 21.48
CA LEU A 568 -8.74 -14.98 20.44
C LEU A 568 -9.76 -13.98 20.97
N ARG A 569 -10.17 -13.05 20.11
CA ARG A 569 -11.35 -12.22 20.32
C ARG A 569 -12.20 -12.15 19.05
N ILE A 570 -13.51 -12.30 19.21
CA ILE A 570 -14.50 -12.18 18.14
C ILE A 570 -15.64 -11.29 18.63
N GLU A 571 -15.97 -10.25 17.88
CA GLU A 571 -17.16 -9.42 18.10
C GLU A 571 -18.04 -9.52 16.84
N GLY A 572 -19.33 -9.87 16.96
CA GLY A 572 -20.30 -9.79 15.85
C GLY A 572 -20.80 -8.35 15.62
N ASN A 573 -21.00 -7.61 16.71
CA ASN A 573 -21.55 -6.26 16.81
C ASN A 573 -23.06 -6.16 16.57
N ALA A 574 -23.56 -6.46 15.37
CA ALA A 574 -24.98 -6.41 15.06
C ALA A 574 -25.31 -7.10 13.74
N GLY A 575 -26.21 -8.08 13.78
CA GLY A 575 -26.56 -8.97 12.67
C GLY A 575 -27.15 -10.25 13.28
N ASP A 576 -27.72 -11.15 12.50
CA ASP A 576 -28.00 -12.51 12.98
C ASP A 576 -26.72 -13.37 12.74
N ASP A 577 -25.73 -13.26 13.64
CA ASP A 577 -24.33 -13.61 13.36
C ASP A 577 -23.97 -15.09 13.62
N GLN A 578 -22.88 -15.55 13.00
CA GLN A 578 -22.39 -16.93 13.05
C GLN A 578 -20.88 -16.96 13.40
N LEU A 579 -20.58 -17.05 14.70
CA LEU A 579 -19.22 -16.92 15.23
C LEU A 579 -18.69 -18.31 15.64
N VAL A 580 -17.63 -18.79 15.01
CA VAL A 580 -17.13 -20.17 15.18
C VAL A 580 -15.63 -20.21 15.46
N ASN A 581 -15.27 -20.55 16.70
CA ASN A 581 -13.92 -20.97 17.07
C ASN A 581 -13.74 -22.47 16.78
N ARG A 582 -12.63 -22.85 16.13
CA ARG A 582 -12.27 -24.25 15.81
C ARG A 582 -10.90 -24.63 16.41
N THR A 583 -10.36 -23.79 17.28
CA THR A 583 -9.04 -23.92 17.88
C THR A 583 -9.11 -24.52 19.30
N SER A 584 -7.99 -24.54 20.02
CA SER A 584 -7.92 -24.79 21.47
C SER A 584 -7.47 -23.54 22.26
N ILE A 585 -7.53 -22.38 21.61
CA ILE A 585 -7.11 -21.08 22.16
C ILE A 585 -8.24 -20.54 23.06
N THR A 586 -7.87 -19.84 24.14
CA THR A 586 -8.82 -19.16 25.03
C THR A 586 -9.41 -17.94 24.34
N SER A 587 -10.73 -17.88 24.25
CA SER A 587 -11.44 -16.93 23.40
C SER A 587 -12.42 -16.06 24.18
N VAL A 588 -12.59 -14.82 23.74
CA VAL A 588 -13.74 -13.97 24.09
C VAL A 588 -14.59 -13.79 22.83
N ILE A 589 -15.83 -14.27 22.85
CA ILE A 589 -16.76 -14.25 21.73
C ILE A 589 -18.02 -13.49 22.17
N ASN A 590 -18.32 -12.37 21.54
CA ASN A 590 -19.48 -11.54 21.84
C ASN A 590 -20.33 -11.35 20.58
N GLY A 591 -21.58 -11.84 20.56
CA GLY A 591 -22.52 -11.59 19.48
C GLY A 591 -23.02 -10.14 19.48
N LEU A 592 -23.44 -9.67 20.66
CA LEU A 592 -23.94 -8.34 21.00
C LEU A 592 -25.35 -7.98 20.49
N GLY A 593 -25.69 -8.25 19.23
CA GLY A 593 -26.62 -7.38 18.50
C GLY A 593 -27.61 -8.01 17.52
N GLY A 594 -27.91 -9.29 17.62
CA GLY A 594 -29.04 -9.92 16.94
C GLY A 594 -29.26 -11.35 17.42
N SER A 595 -29.66 -12.27 16.55
CA SER A 595 -30.02 -13.65 16.91
C SER A 595 -28.86 -14.61 16.65
N ASP A 596 -27.88 -14.63 17.54
CA ASP A 596 -26.53 -15.07 17.23
C ASP A 596 -26.33 -16.58 17.45
N THR A 597 -25.52 -17.22 16.60
CA THR A 597 -25.10 -18.63 16.78
C THR A 597 -23.59 -18.70 17.03
N MET A 598 -23.22 -18.95 18.29
CA MET A 598 -21.82 -18.92 18.75
C MET A 598 -21.32 -20.30 19.17
N LEU A 599 -20.19 -20.69 18.59
CA LEU A 599 -19.50 -21.95 18.84
C LEU A 599 -18.11 -21.65 19.42
N GLY A 600 -17.92 -21.99 20.69
CA GLY A 600 -16.60 -22.12 21.31
C GLY A 600 -15.76 -23.22 20.67
N GLY A 601 -14.48 -23.28 21.02
CA GLY A 601 -13.50 -24.18 20.43
C GLY A 601 -13.30 -25.45 21.24
N SER A 602 -12.11 -25.56 21.81
CA SER A 602 -11.68 -26.62 22.73
C SER A 602 -10.73 -26.08 23.82
N GLY A 603 -10.83 -24.78 24.09
CA GLY A 603 -9.96 -24.00 24.98
C GLY A 603 -10.58 -23.80 26.36
N GLN A 604 -10.65 -22.55 26.79
CA GLN A 604 -11.57 -22.10 27.84
C GLN A 604 -12.16 -20.79 27.34
N ASP A 605 -13.42 -20.79 26.95
CA ASP A 605 -14.00 -19.68 26.21
C ASP A 605 -15.05 -18.91 27.03
N LEU A 606 -15.11 -17.59 26.80
CA LEU A 606 -16.13 -16.68 27.32
C LEU A 606 -17.06 -16.31 26.15
N LEU A 607 -18.30 -16.78 26.19
CA LEU A 607 -19.33 -16.48 25.21
C LEU A 607 -20.38 -15.55 25.82
N THR A 608 -20.63 -14.41 25.17
CA THR A 608 -21.75 -13.52 25.47
C THR A 608 -22.67 -13.46 24.26
N GLY A 609 -23.95 -13.73 24.46
CA GLY A 609 -25.02 -13.40 23.50
C GLY A 609 -25.17 -11.90 23.34
N GLY A 610 -26.34 -11.38 23.67
CA GLY A 610 -26.49 -9.95 23.94
C GLY A 610 -27.95 -9.54 24.02
N ALA A 611 -28.56 -9.38 22.85
CA ALA A 611 -29.90 -8.84 22.70
C ALA A 611 -30.60 -9.37 21.42
N GLY A 612 -30.95 -10.66 21.44
CA GLY A 612 -31.83 -11.26 20.42
C GLY A 612 -32.40 -12.60 20.87
N ILE A 613 -32.07 -13.68 20.14
CA ILE A 613 -32.38 -15.07 20.52
C ILE A 613 -31.14 -15.89 20.20
N ASP A 614 -30.33 -16.15 21.23
CA ASP A 614 -28.96 -16.61 21.04
C ASP A 614 -28.81 -18.13 21.22
N PHE A 615 -27.84 -18.71 20.50
CA PHE A 615 -27.53 -20.13 20.50
C PHE A 615 -26.04 -20.35 20.80
N LEU A 616 -25.71 -20.53 22.08
CA LEU A 616 -24.35 -20.62 22.60
C LEU A 616 -23.95 -22.08 22.82
N PHE A 617 -22.80 -22.48 22.29
CA PHE A 617 -22.22 -23.82 22.45
C PHE A 617 -20.74 -23.71 22.84
N GLY A 618 -20.37 -23.90 24.11
CA GLY A 618 -18.96 -23.83 24.56
C GLY A 618 -18.12 -24.96 23.96
N ARG A 619 -18.75 -26.14 23.82
CA ARG A 619 -18.26 -27.44 23.32
C ARG A 619 -17.37 -28.21 24.28
N GLY A 620 -16.33 -27.60 24.83
CA GLY A 620 -15.39 -28.34 25.67
C GLY A 620 -14.24 -27.50 26.17
N GLY A 621 -14.27 -27.21 27.47
CA GLY A 621 -13.26 -26.41 28.13
C GLY A 621 -13.50 -26.35 29.63
N ASN A 622 -13.54 -25.12 30.15
CA ASN A 622 -14.25 -24.78 31.39
C ASN A 622 -14.89 -23.43 31.11
N ASP A 623 -15.96 -23.47 30.32
CA ASP A 623 -16.42 -22.30 29.56
C ASP A 623 -17.39 -21.46 30.41
N VAL A 624 -17.56 -20.19 30.05
CA VAL A 624 -18.51 -19.29 30.70
C VAL A 624 -19.42 -18.69 29.66
N LEU A 625 -20.70 -19.08 29.70
CA LEU A 625 -21.72 -18.71 28.73
C LEU A 625 -22.74 -17.77 29.41
N PHE A 626 -22.95 -16.60 28.81
CA PHE A 626 -23.93 -15.59 29.23
C PHE A 626 -24.94 -15.31 28.10
N THR A 627 -26.23 -15.45 28.38
CA THR A 627 -27.27 -14.81 27.55
C THR A 627 -27.84 -13.55 28.23
N ASP A 628 -28.74 -12.89 27.51
CA ASP A 628 -29.56 -11.71 27.84
C ASP A 628 -29.07 -10.71 28.92
N GLN A 629 -28.80 -9.48 28.48
CA GLN A 629 -28.52 -8.32 29.36
C GLN A 629 -29.72 -7.35 29.46
N ASP A 630 -30.98 -7.80 29.32
CA ASP A 630 -32.16 -6.93 29.57
C ASP A 630 -32.44 -6.74 31.08
N LEU A 631 -31.45 -6.14 31.75
CA LEU A 631 -31.52 -5.63 33.12
C LEU A 631 -32.45 -4.40 33.25
N GLY A 632 -33.31 -4.14 32.25
CA GLY A 632 -33.92 -2.83 31.99
C GLY A 632 -35.36 -2.63 32.44
N ASN A 633 -36.22 -3.67 32.44
CA ASN A 633 -37.67 -3.47 32.59
C ASN A 633 -38.44 -4.67 33.17
N ASP A 634 -39.59 -4.43 33.82
CA ASP A 634 -40.49 -5.46 34.37
C ASP A 634 -41.33 -6.15 33.25
N THR A 635 -40.67 -6.56 32.15
CA THR A 635 -41.30 -7.35 31.08
C THR A 635 -41.48 -8.80 31.58
N PRO A 636 -42.66 -9.43 31.43
CA PRO A 636 -42.82 -10.82 31.86
C PRO A 636 -42.01 -11.74 30.94
N LEU A 637 -41.19 -12.60 31.54
CA LEU A 637 -40.48 -13.76 30.97
C LEU A 637 -40.81 -13.96 29.48
N ILE A 638 -39.84 -13.63 28.63
CA ILE A 638 -39.98 -13.90 27.20
C ILE A 638 -39.95 -15.43 27.03
N GLU A 639 -40.66 -15.92 26.00
CA GLU A 639 -40.60 -17.32 25.56
C GLU A 639 -39.77 -17.34 24.27
N ASP A 640 -38.50 -16.95 24.40
CA ASP A 640 -37.43 -17.12 23.42
C ASP A 640 -36.86 -18.54 23.57
N ASP A 641 -36.77 -19.27 22.46
CA ASP A 641 -36.22 -20.64 22.46
C ASP A 641 -34.66 -20.60 22.41
N GLU A 642 -34.00 -19.78 23.24
CA GLU A 642 -32.53 -19.74 23.35
C GLU A 642 -31.96 -21.08 23.82
N ILE A 643 -30.69 -21.33 23.50
CA ILE A 643 -29.97 -22.55 23.92
C ILE A 643 -28.60 -22.20 24.44
N ILE A 644 -28.29 -22.72 25.63
CA ILE A 644 -26.97 -22.63 26.26
C ILE A 644 -26.47 -24.05 26.48
N ASP A 645 -25.56 -24.53 25.64
CA ASP A 645 -24.99 -25.88 25.71
C ASP A 645 -23.52 -25.77 26.15
N GLY A 646 -23.21 -26.17 27.39
CA GLY A 646 -21.85 -26.13 27.94
C GLY A 646 -20.89 -26.95 27.08
N GLY A 647 -20.93 -28.28 27.20
CA GLY A 647 -20.11 -29.13 26.34
C GLY A 647 -20.06 -30.62 26.70
N SER A 648 -18.88 -31.20 26.57
CA SER A 648 -18.60 -32.60 26.96
C SER A 648 -17.92 -32.77 28.33
N GLU A 649 -17.56 -31.68 29.01
CA GLU A 649 -16.52 -31.63 30.05
C GLU A 649 -17.04 -31.92 31.48
N THR A 650 -17.82 -33.00 31.58
CA THR A 650 -18.59 -33.52 32.73
C THR A 650 -17.84 -33.85 34.05
N SER A 651 -16.73 -33.17 34.38
CA SER A 651 -15.75 -33.57 35.41
C SER A 651 -15.50 -32.56 36.55
N ILE A 652 -16.58 -32.16 37.22
CA ILE A 652 -16.63 -31.45 38.54
C ILE A 652 -15.33 -31.66 39.37
N PRO A 653 -14.50 -30.62 39.58
CA PRO A 653 -14.95 -29.37 40.22
C PRO A 653 -14.69 -28.07 39.45
N THR A 654 -14.10 -28.13 38.25
CA THR A 654 -14.19 -27.09 37.23
C THR A 654 -14.89 -27.72 36.01
N GLY A 655 -15.65 -26.91 35.28
CA GLY A 655 -16.57 -27.29 34.22
C GLY A 655 -17.49 -26.10 33.95
N ASP A 656 -18.45 -26.27 33.05
CA ASP A 656 -19.03 -25.11 32.36
C ASP A 656 -20.02 -24.32 33.22
N VAL A 657 -19.96 -22.99 33.12
CA VAL A 657 -20.73 -22.02 33.91
C VAL A 657 -21.71 -21.29 33.01
N CYS A 658 -23.01 -21.55 33.20
CA CYS A 658 -24.06 -20.97 32.38
C CYS A 658 -24.94 -20.02 33.20
N VAL A 659 -25.10 -18.79 32.69
CA VAL A 659 -25.77 -17.67 33.35
C VAL A 659 -26.77 -17.02 32.39
N GLN A 660 -27.98 -16.74 32.88
CA GLN A 660 -29.19 -16.55 32.06
C GLN A 660 -30.27 -15.85 32.92
N LEU A 661 -31.20 -15.09 32.33
CA LEU A 661 -32.36 -14.49 33.04
C LEU A 661 -33.76 -14.96 32.54
N GLY A 662 -33.82 -15.89 31.57
CA GLY A 662 -35.04 -16.33 30.88
C GLY A 662 -35.75 -17.63 31.35
N LEU A 663 -36.28 -18.40 30.38
CA LEU A 663 -36.97 -19.70 30.51
C LEU A 663 -36.36 -20.82 29.64
N ASP A 664 -35.13 -20.59 29.19
CA ASP A 664 -34.52 -21.12 27.96
C ASP A 664 -33.85 -22.51 28.15
N GLU A 665 -33.39 -23.15 27.07
CA GLU A 665 -32.93 -24.54 27.11
C GLU A 665 -31.43 -24.67 27.46
N ILE A 666 -31.10 -24.65 28.76
CA ILE A 666 -29.76 -25.00 29.23
C ILE A 666 -29.49 -26.51 29.10
N ARG A 667 -28.34 -26.86 28.51
CA ARG A 667 -27.82 -28.20 28.30
C ARG A 667 -26.37 -28.29 28.81
N ASN A 668 -25.99 -29.46 29.34
CA ASN A 668 -24.60 -29.85 29.61
C ASN A 668 -23.71 -28.83 30.38
N CYS A 669 -24.25 -28.00 31.27
CA CYS A 669 -23.46 -27.11 32.14
C CYS A 669 -23.35 -27.67 33.58
N GLU A 670 -22.15 -27.69 34.15
CA GLU A 670 -21.89 -28.12 35.54
C GLU A 670 -22.40 -27.14 36.60
N LEU A 671 -22.41 -25.84 36.28
CA LEU A 671 -22.80 -24.75 37.18
C LEU A 671 -23.85 -23.84 36.54
N LEU A 672 -24.94 -23.61 37.27
CA LEU A 672 -26.10 -22.82 36.85
C LEU A 672 -26.40 -21.73 37.88
N SER A 673 -26.74 -20.52 37.43
CA SER A 673 -27.17 -19.42 38.31
C SER A 673 -28.28 -18.57 37.70
N ASP A 674 -29.36 -18.36 38.45
CA ASP A 674 -30.63 -17.72 38.03
C ASP A 674 -30.63 -16.18 38.02
N GLY A 675 -29.46 -15.56 37.84
CA GLY A 675 -29.27 -14.10 37.99
C GLY A 675 -29.69 -13.52 39.36
N GLY A 676 -29.95 -14.37 40.36
CA GLY A 676 -30.76 -14.12 41.56
C GLY A 676 -30.77 -12.69 42.12
N GLY A 677 -31.88 -11.99 41.90
CA GLY A 677 -32.05 -10.56 42.19
C GLY A 677 -31.54 -10.11 43.56
N ASN A 678 -30.68 -9.07 43.55
CA ASN A 678 -30.01 -8.45 44.69
C ASN A 678 -28.97 -9.31 45.46
N LYS A 679 -28.51 -10.48 44.96
CA LYS A 679 -27.35 -11.16 45.55
C LYS A 679 -26.33 -11.78 44.57
N ASP A 680 -25.43 -10.89 44.15
CA ASP A 680 -23.99 -11.09 44.35
C ASP A 680 -23.30 -12.17 43.49
N VAL A 681 -23.43 -12.03 42.16
CA VAL A 681 -22.58 -12.70 41.16
C VAL A 681 -21.08 -12.56 41.49
N LEU A 682 -20.67 -11.38 42.01
CA LEU A 682 -19.32 -11.08 42.52
C LEU A 682 -18.79 -12.03 43.59
N THR A 683 -19.66 -12.74 44.33
CA THR A 683 -19.24 -13.66 45.39
C THR A 683 -18.84 -15.04 44.86
N TRP A 684 -19.34 -15.45 43.68
CA TRP A 684 -18.94 -16.68 43.00
C TRP A 684 -17.84 -16.49 41.95
N LEU A 685 -17.68 -15.28 41.40
CA LEU A 685 -16.65 -14.88 40.42
C LEU A 685 -15.22 -14.82 41.01
N ARG A 686 -14.85 -15.81 41.84
CA ARG A 686 -13.56 -15.96 42.52
C ARG A 686 -12.91 -17.33 42.28
N ALA A 687 -13.49 -18.15 41.41
CA ALA A 687 -13.16 -19.56 41.28
C ALA A 687 -12.65 -19.97 39.89
N ILE A 688 -12.97 -19.21 38.83
CA ILE A 688 -12.80 -19.61 37.43
C ILE A 688 -12.29 -18.40 36.61
N LEU A 689 -11.30 -18.71 35.74
CA LEU A 689 -10.62 -17.92 34.69
C LEU A 689 -9.74 -16.70 35.05
N VAL A 690 -8.45 -16.87 34.70
CA VAL A 690 -7.39 -15.96 34.18
C VAL A 690 -7.11 -14.62 34.88
N ASP A 691 -5.83 -14.19 34.86
CA ASP A 691 -5.45 -12.84 35.30
C ASP A 691 -5.80 -11.81 34.19
N PRO A 692 -6.64 -10.80 34.42
CA PRO A 692 -6.98 -9.81 33.40
C PRO A 692 -5.80 -8.90 33.02
N GLY A 693 -4.63 -9.01 33.66
CA GLY A 693 -3.38 -8.49 33.12
C GLY A 693 -2.97 -9.15 31.80
N GLU A 694 -3.39 -10.39 31.54
CA GLU A 694 -3.07 -11.14 30.33
C GLU A 694 -4.13 -10.92 29.23
N ILE A 695 -5.42 -10.87 29.58
CA ILE A 695 -6.55 -10.65 28.63
C ILE A 695 -6.77 -9.15 28.29
N ALA A 696 -5.95 -8.21 28.76
CA ALA A 696 -6.17 -6.77 28.50
C ALA A 696 -6.05 -6.39 27.00
N PHE A 697 -7.19 -6.12 26.32
CA PHE A 697 -7.31 -5.59 24.96
C PHE A 697 -7.62 -4.06 24.95
N LEU A 698 -6.90 -3.28 25.77
CA LEU A 698 -7.23 -1.88 26.08
C LEU A 698 -7.06 -0.88 24.90
N PRO A 699 -7.73 0.29 24.91
CA PRO A 699 -8.72 0.73 25.89
C PRO A 699 -10.12 0.20 25.58
N LEU A 700 -10.91 0.06 26.64
CA LEU A 700 -12.31 -0.29 26.55
C LEU A 700 -13.21 0.95 26.38
N HIS A 701 -14.27 0.80 25.59
CA HIS A 701 -15.32 1.80 25.45
C HIS A 701 -16.17 1.87 26.75
N PRO A 702 -16.68 3.04 27.21
CA PRO A 702 -17.27 3.20 28.56
C PRO A 702 -18.58 2.45 28.88
N VAL A 703 -19.00 1.52 28.02
CA VAL A 703 -20.13 0.60 28.22
C VAL A 703 -19.62 -0.81 28.60
N LEU A 704 -18.35 -1.11 28.34
CA LEU A 704 -17.66 -2.35 28.70
C LEU A 704 -16.61 -2.04 29.79
N ASP A 705 -17.00 -2.11 31.07
CA ASP A 705 -16.06 -2.05 32.21
C ASP A 705 -16.05 -3.42 32.94
N PRO A 706 -15.47 -4.48 32.34
CA PRO A 706 -15.37 -5.79 32.95
C PRO A 706 -14.33 -5.81 34.08
N PHE A 707 -14.82 -5.77 35.32
CA PHE A 707 -14.23 -6.43 36.49
C PHE A 707 -12.71 -6.27 36.72
N VAL A 708 -12.28 -5.10 37.22
CA VAL A 708 -10.97 -4.99 37.88
C VAL A 708 -10.93 -5.88 39.15
N PRO A 709 -10.02 -6.88 39.28
CA PRO A 709 -9.94 -7.72 40.47
C PRO A 709 -9.49 -6.93 41.70
N ALA A 710 -10.19 -7.10 42.81
CA ALA A 710 -10.02 -6.22 43.98
C ALA A 710 -8.67 -6.36 44.73
N PHE A 711 -7.84 -7.38 44.47
CA PHE A 711 -6.59 -7.63 45.19
C PHE A 711 -5.50 -8.32 44.34
N PRO A 712 -4.29 -7.75 44.19
CA PRO A 712 -3.21 -8.28 43.34
C PRO A 712 -2.30 -9.29 44.07
N ILE A 713 -2.86 -10.23 44.83
CA ILE A 713 -2.11 -11.28 45.53
C ILE A 713 -2.93 -12.59 45.59
N PRO A 714 -2.41 -13.74 45.11
CA PRO A 714 -3.09 -15.02 45.24
C PRO A 714 -3.28 -15.44 46.71
N VAL A 715 -4.48 -15.90 47.05
CA VAL A 715 -4.78 -16.52 48.35
C VAL A 715 -4.76 -18.04 48.17
N ALA A 716 -4.01 -18.74 49.02
CA ALA A 716 -3.78 -20.18 48.88
C ALA A 716 -5.05 -21.03 49.00
N GLU A 717 -5.06 -22.18 48.31
CA GLU A 717 -6.16 -23.16 48.29
C GLU A 717 -6.71 -23.49 49.70
N LEU A 718 -8.04 -23.53 49.82
CA LEU A 718 -8.74 -24.08 50.98
C LEU A 718 -9.54 -25.31 50.57
N GLY A 719 -9.00 -26.50 50.89
CA GLY A 719 -9.62 -27.77 50.57
C GLY A 719 -11.02 -27.98 51.18
N VAL A 720 -11.90 -28.57 50.38
CA VAL A 720 -13.30 -28.96 50.63
C VAL A 720 -13.61 -29.54 52.03
N THR A 721 -14.85 -29.30 52.51
CA THR A 721 -15.60 -30.32 53.30
C THR A 721 -17.12 -30.09 53.33
N GLU A 722 -17.85 -30.94 52.59
CA GLU A 722 -19.28 -31.34 52.68
C GLU A 722 -20.43 -30.34 52.97
N PRO A 723 -21.53 -30.36 52.17
CA PRO A 723 -22.81 -29.73 52.51
C PRO A 723 -23.66 -30.61 53.46
N SER A 724 -23.13 -30.95 54.65
CA SER A 724 -23.80 -31.84 55.62
C SER A 724 -24.13 -31.19 56.99
N LYS A 725 -24.04 -29.85 57.10
CA LYS A 725 -24.25 -29.11 58.37
C LYS A 725 -25.15 -27.88 58.25
N LEU A 726 -26.46 -28.10 58.06
CA LEU A 726 -27.50 -27.11 58.38
C LEU A 726 -28.01 -27.31 59.82
N PRO A 727 -27.78 -26.38 60.76
CA PRO A 727 -28.42 -26.42 62.07
C PRO A 727 -29.86 -25.91 61.98
N LEU A 728 -30.85 -26.80 62.09
CA LEU A 728 -32.27 -26.43 62.23
C LEU A 728 -32.48 -25.55 63.47
N SER A 729 -32.50 -24.22 63.28
CA SER A 729 -32.77 -23.24 64.35
C SER A 729 -33.32 -21.88 63.87
N ALA A 730 -33.41 -21.63 62.56
CA ALA A 730 -33.96 -20.39 62.00
C ALA A 730 -35.52 -20.38 61.92
N LEU A 731 -36.20 -20.95 62.93
CA LEU A 731 -37.67 -20.94 63.03
C LEU A 731 -38.12 -20.47 64.43
N ASP A 732 -38.86 -19.35 64.39
CA ASP A 732 -39.82 -18.82 65.38
C ASP A 732 -39.33 -17.90 66.54
N SER A 733 -40.23 -16.95 66.85
CA SER A 733 -40.44 -16.22 68.12
C SER A 733 -39.60 -14.98 68.53
N ASN A 734 -40.13 -13.81 68.16
CA ASN A 734 -40.56 -12.69 69.04
C ASN A 734 -39.67 -12.18 70.21
N ASP A 735 -39.09 -10.99 69.99
CA ASP A 735 -39.22 -9.79 70.86
C ASP A 735 -38.55 -9.81 72.28
N PRO A 736 -38.55 -8.72 73.08
CA PRO A 736 -37.40 -7.79 73.17
C PRO A 736 -36.81 -7.69 74.60
N VAL A 737 -35.83 -6.79 74.83
CA VAL A 737 -35.82 -5.78 75.95
C VAL A 737 -34.51 -4.96 76.05
N ASP A 738 -34.73 -3.65 76.24
CA ASP A 738 -33.90 -2.52 76.70
C ASP A 738 -32.91 -2.76 77.88
N LEU A 739 -31.82 -1.97 77.95
CA LEU A 739 -31.51 -1.11 79.13
C LEU A 739 -30.31 -0.14 78.94
N LEU A 740 -30.38 1.02 79.62
CA LEU A 740 -29.53 2.21 79.47
C LEU A 740 -28.63 2.55 80.68
N ALA A 741 -27.76 3.55 80.50
CA ALA A 741 -27.04 4.39 81.48
C ALA A 741 -25.76 3.82 82.17
N GLY A 742 -24.78 4.65 82.58
CA GLY A 742 -24.57 6.10 82.33
C GLY A 742 -23.72 6.84 83.38
N GLY A 743 -23.09 7.98 82.99
CA GLY A 743 -22.48 9.02 83.85
C GLY A 743 -21.03 8.81 84.33
N GLU A 744 -20.26 9.84 84.73
CA GLU A 744 -20.42 11.32 84.69
C GLU A 744 -19.09 12.07 84.99
N SER A 745 -19.07 13.42 84.82
CA SER A 745 -18.13 14.42 85.40
C SER A 745 -16.71 14.57 84.78
N GLU A 746 -16.04 15.75 84.68
CA GLU A 746 -16.31 17.17 85.08
C GLU A 746 -15.90 18.17 83.95
N ALA A 747 -16.15 19.49 84.14
CA ALA A 747 -15.88 20.63 83.22
C ALA A 747 -15.65 21.94 84.05
N PRO A 748 -15.83 23.22 83.59
CA PRO A 748 -15.83 23.90 82.26
C PRO A 748 -14.85 25.13 82.32
N PRO A 749 -15.10 26.39 81.82
CA PRO A 749 -15.84 26.97 80.66
C PRO A 749 -14.86 27.71 79.66
N VAL A 750 -15.22 28.39 78.55
CA VAL A 750 -16.33 29.35 78.26
C VAL A 750 -16.72 29.41 76.75
N ASP A 751 -17.95 28.99 76.43
CA ASP A 751 -19.09 29.67 75.75
C ASP A 751 -18.90 31.03 74.98
N PRO A 752 -19.83 31.47 74.08
CA PRO A 752 -20.88 30.79 73.26
C PRO A 752 -20.59 30.97 71.73
N VAL A 753 -21.41 30.65 70.70
CA VAL A 753 -22.88 30.63 70.43
C VAL A 753 -23.14 29.51 69.37
N ASP A 754 -23.93 28.48 69.65
CA ASP A 754 -25.38 28.30 69.30
C ASP A 754 -25.67 28.14 67.77
N ASN A 755 -26.40 27.14 67.26
CA ASN A 755 -27.16 26.04 67.89
C ASN A 755 -27.50 24.88 66.91
N GLY A 756 -27.82 23.70 67.46
CA GLY A 756 -28.90 22.81 66.98
C GLY A 756 -28.70 21.96 65.71
N ALA A 757 -29.26 20.74 65.71
CA ALA A 757 -29.27 19.81 64.57
C ALA A 757 -30.62 19.06 64.42
N THR A 758 -30.68 18.16 63.44
CA THR A 758 -31.64 17.04 63.23
C THR A 758 -32.90 17.24 62.36
N SER A 759 -33.26 16.14 61.69
CA SER A 759 -34.50 15.82 60.94
C SER A 759 -34.85 16.60 59.66
N ALA A 760 -35.18 15.86 58.61
CA ALA A 760 -35.82 16.38 57.40
C ALA A 760 -37.33 16.63 57.64
N PRO A 761 -37.96 17.53 56.88
CA PRO A 761 -38.72 17.03 55.72
C PRO A 761 -38.61 17.92 54.46
N TYR A 762 -39.32 17.50 53.39
CA TYR A 762 -39.59 18.28 52.19
C TYR A 762 -40.10 19.70 52.48
N ALA A 763 -39.54 20.71 51.79
CA ALA A 763 -40.28 21.78 51.11
C ALA A 763 -39.34 22.67 50.28
N TRP A 764 -39.61 22.81 48.98
CA TRP A 764 -39.14 23.97 48.23
C TRP A 764 -39.88 25.21 48.73
N THR A 765 -39.22 26.37 48.80
CA THR A 765 -39.85 27.63 49.21
C THR A 765 -39.63 28.71 48.15
N ASP A 766 -40.69 29.49 47.86
CA ASP A 766 -40.81 30.35 46.67
C ASP A 766 -39.83 31.54 46.56
N SER A 767 -38.86 31.65 47.46
CA SER A 767 -37.88 32.75 47.48
C SER A 767 -36.78 32.62 46.42
N ILE A 768 -36.56 31.43 45.85
CA ILE A 768 -35.53 31.20 44.82
C ILE A 768 -36.05 31.51 43.41
N ILE A 769 -37.33 31.21 43.12
CA ILE A 769 -37.93 31.41 41.80
C ILE A 769 -38.00 32.90 41.42
N GLN A 770 -38.19 33.81 42.39
CA GLN A 770 -38.21 35.26 42.14
C GLN A 770 -36.85 35.88 41.79
N LEU A 771 -35.74 35.13 41.88
CA LEU A 771 -34.42 35.55 41.38
C LEU A 771 -34.08 34.98 40.00
N MET A 772 -34.97 34.18 39.40
CA MET A 772 -34.76 33.45 38.14
C MET A 772 -35.69 33.90 37.01
N SER A 773 -36.47 34.96 37.19
CA SER A 773 -37.55 35.39 36.30
C SER A 773 -37.21 36.59 35.39
N SER A 774 -35.96 37.04 35.33
CA SER A 774 -35.55 38.24 34.58
C SER A 774 -34.23 38.12 33.80
N ALA A 775 -33.68 36.91 33.63
CA ALA A 775 -32.54 36.65 32.75
C ALA A 775 -33.02 36.01 31.44
N ASP A 776 -32.40 36.39 30.32
CA ASP A 776 -32.57 35.67 29.05
C ASP A 776 -31.96 34.26 29.21
N PRO A 777 -32.67 33.16 28.90
CA PRO A 777 -32.11 31.82 28.96
C PRO A 777 -30.85 31.61 28.11
N MET A 778 -30.60 32.48 27.12
CA MET A 778 -29.42 32.43 26.25
C MET A 778 -28.25 33.30 26.76
N ASP A 779 -28.43 34.10 27.81
CA ASP A 779 -27.36 34.81 28.55
C ASP A 779 -26.80 33.87 29.63
N THR A 780 -25.97 32.93 29.18
CA THR A 780 -25.50 31.79 29.97
C THR A 780 -24.39 32.20 30.94
N ASN A 781 -23.62 33.24 30.60
CA ASN A 781 -22.58 33.80 31.46
C ASN A 781 -23.11 34.88 32.43
N ARG A 782 -24.29 35.46 32.16
CA ARG A 782 -25.00 36.48 32.94
C ARG A 782 -24.32 37.86 32.97
N ASP A 783 -23.74 38.31 31.85
CA ASP A 783 -23.25 39.71 31.69
C ASP A 783 -24.37 40.72 31.37
N GLY A 784 -25.58 40.24 31.06
CA GLY A 784 -26.73 41.03 30.65
C GLY A 784 -26.89 41.15 29.13
N LYS A 785 -26.22 40.31 28.34
CA LYS A 785 -26.34 40.20 26.88
C LYS A 785 -26.21 38.75 26.45
N VAL A 786 -26.73 38.45 25.27
CA VAL A 786 -26.43 37.20 24.56
C VAL A 786 -25.35 37.46 23.53
N SER A 787 -24.29 36.67 23.55
CA SER A 787 -23.08 36.87 22.75
C SER A 787 -22.42 35.53 22.37
N PRO A 788 -21.42 35.50 21.46
CA PRO A 788 -20.65 34.29 21.20
C PRO A 788 -19.92 33.71 22.44
N LEU A 789 -19.67 34.53 23.47
CA LEU A 789 -19.11 34.08 24.74
C LEU A 789 -20.07 33.17 25.53
N ASP A 790 -21.38 33.30 25.30
CA ASP A 790 -22.41 32.48 25.95
C ASP A 790 -22.48 31.07 25.36
N ALA A 791 -22.31 30.95 24.03
CA ALA A 791 -22.13 29.65 23.39
C ALA A 791 -20.83 28.99 23.86
N LEU A 792 -19.74 29.76 23.93
CA LEU A 792 -18.44 29.29 24.43
C LEU A 792 -18.49 28.91 25.92
N PHE A 793 -19.32 29.57 26.74
CA PHE A 793 -19.54 29.20 28.13
C PHE A 793 -20.20 27.82 28.24
N VAL A 794 -21.22 27.53 27.43
CA VAL A 794 -21.85 26.18 27.36
C VAL A 794 -20.84 25.12 26.91
N ILE A 795 -20.06 25.41 25.86
CA ILE A 795 -18.99 24.52 25.36
C ILE A 795 -17.95 24.23 26.46
N ASN A 796 -17.55 25.24 27.24
CA ASN A 796 -16.65 25.05 28.38
C ASN A 796 -17.30 24.27 29.54
N GLN A 797 -18.61 24.40 29.78
CA GLN A 797 -19.30 23.54 30.76
C GLN A 797 -19.46 22.08 30.28
N LEU A 798 -19.59 21.85 28.96
CA LEU A 798 -19.54 20.53 28.34
C LEU A 798 -18.17 19.87 28.50
N ALA A 799 -17.09 20.60 28.22
CA ALA A 799 -15.72 20.13 28.43
C ALA A 799 -15.41 19.80 29.91
N LEU A 800 -16.20 20.34 30.85
CA LEU A 800 -16.14 20.03 32.29
C LEU A 800 -17.09 18.87 32.70
N GLN A 801 -17.51 18.02 31.75
CA GLN A 801 -18.36 16.84 31.99
C GLN A 801 -17.67 15.51 31.59
N ARG A 802 -16.61 15.13 32.32
CA ARG A 802 -16.34 13.70 32.63
C ARG A 802 -16.19 13.53 34.15
N PRO A 803 -16.64 12.40 34.75
CA PRO A 803 -17.07 12.42 36.15
C PRO A 803 -16.08 11.76 37.13
N SER A 804 -16.23 12.13 38.40
CA SER A 804 -15.94 11.24 39.54
C SER A 804 -17.13 11.30 40.49
N ALA A 805 -17.60 10.15 40.99
CA ALA A 805 -18.72 10.10 41.92
C ALA A 805 -18.43 10.83 43.25
N GLU A 806 -19.50 11.15 43.99
CA GLU A 806 -19.48 11.64 45.38
C GLU A 806 -18.52 12.80 45.70
N SER A 807 -18.82 14.00 45.18
CA SER A 807 -18.52 15.23 45.93
C SER A 807 -19.72 16.16 45.99
N LYS A 808 -19.90 16.83 47.13
CA LYS A 808 -20.87 17.93 47.26
C LYS A 808 -20.27 19.16 46.59
N LEU A 809 -20.49 19.30 45.27
CA LEU A 809 -20.09 20.50 44.53
C LEU A 809 -20.60 21.75 45.25
N ALA A 810 -19.77 22.80 45.27
CA ALA A 810 -20.13 24.05 45.92
C ALA A 810 -21.36 24.68 45.24
N TRP A 811 -22.20 25.36 46.02
CA TRP A 811 -23.45 26.00 45.55
C TRP A 811 -23.23 26.93 44.34
N THR A 812 -22.03 27.52 44.23
CA THR A 812 -21.54 28.30 43.08
C THR A 812 -21.39 27.52 41.78
N GLN A 813 -20.96 26.25 41.81
CA GLN A 813 -20.83 25.43 40.59
C GLN A 813 -22.19 24.93 40.10
N GLN A 814 -23.09 24.59 41.03
CA GLN A 814 -24.46 24.14 40.68
C GLN A 814 -25.26 25.28 40.02
N MET A 815 -25.04 26.53 40.45
CA MET A 815 -25.57 27.75 39.79
C MET A 815 -25.09 27.94 38.34
N LEU A 816 -23.82 27.61 38.06
CA LEU A 816 -23.21 27.78 36.73
C LEU A 816 -23.68 26.70 35.73
N ARG A 817 -23.92 25.47 36.20
CA ARG A 817 -24.53 24.43 35.35
C ARG A 817 -25.98 24.78 34.97
N TYR A 818 -26.75 25.35 35.89
CA TYR A 818 -28.13 25.81 35.62
C TYR A 818 -28.24 27.06 34.74
N SER A 819 -27.13 27.69 34.33
CA SER A 819 -27.14 28.71 33.26
C SER A 819 -26.62 28.21 31.92
N ALA A 820 -26.05 26.99 31.85
CA ALA A 820 -25.62 26.37 30.60
C ALA A 820 -26.67 25.44 29.97
N ASP A 821 -27.60 24.90 30.77
CA ASP A 821 -28.84 24.27 30.30
C ASP A 821 -29.83 25.36 29.83
N VAL A 822 -29.78 25.70 28.53
CA VAL A 822 -30.62 26.77 27.96
C VAL A 822 -31.98 26.24 27.51
N ASN A 823 -32.10 24.93 27.23
CA ASN A 823 -33.34 24.29 26.79
C ASN A 823 -34.22 23.81 27.96
N ARG A 824 -33.64 23.66 29.16
CA ARG A 824 -34.24 23.25 30.45
C ARG A 824 -34.69 21.79 30.51
N ASN A 825 -33.93 20.88 29.90
CA ASN A 825 -34.14 19.44 30.04
C ASN A 825 -33.44 18.83 31.28
N GLY A 826 -32.56 19.57 31.96
CA GLY A 826 -31.83 19.12 33.14
C GLY A 826 -30.44 18.54 32.86
N THR A 827 -30.07 18.42 31.59
CA THR A 827 -28.72 18.08 31.11
C THR A 827 -28.05 19.33 30.53
N ILE A 828 -26.77 19.25 30.19
CA ILE A 828 -26.11 20.26 29.33
C ILE A 828 -25.59 19.48 28.14
N GLU A 829 -26.11 19.75 26.95
CA GLU A 829 -25.80 19.04 25.72
C GLU A 829 -25.12 19.97 24.69
N PRO A 830 -24.40 19.44 23.68
CA PRO A 830 -23.92 20.25 22.54
C PRO A 830 -25.04 21.06 21.87
N ARG A 831 -26.27 20.53 21.95
CA ARG A 831 -27.52 21.16 21.54
C ARG A 831 -27.81 22.48 22.26
N ASP A 832 -27.39 22.67 23.50
CA ASP A 832 -27.56 23.94 24.23
C ASP A 832 -26.64 25.04 23.70
N ALA A 833 -25.40 24.73 23.38
CA ALA A 833 -24.50 25.66 22.68
C ALA A 833 -25.07 26.02 21.30
N LEU A 834 -25.59 25.02 20.58
CA LEU A 834 -26.26 25.20 19.28
C LEU A 834 -27.53 26.06 19.38
N ASN A 835 -28.27 26.01 20.49
CA ASN A 835 -29.43 26.88 20.73
C ASN A 835 -29.00 28.36 20.85
N VAL A 836 -27.92 28.66 21.58
CA VAL A 836 -27.38 30.02 21.71
C VAL A 836 -26.85 30.53 20.36
N ILE A 837 -26.13 29.70 19.60
CA ILE A 837 -25.65 30.02 18.24
C ILE A 837 -26.82 30.35 17.30
N ASN A 838 -27.89 29.54 17.34
CA ASN A 838 -29.10 29.78 16.55
C ASN A 838 -29.87 31.03 16.99
N TYR A 839 -29.82 31.40 18.27
CA TYR A 839 -30.41 32.65 18.77
C TYR A 839 -29.63 33.86 18.24
N LEU A 840 -28.30 33.84 18.31
CA LEU A 840 -27.43 34.89 17.75
C LEU A 840 -27.71 35.11 16.26
N SER A 841 -27.69 34.03 15.47
CA SER A 841 -28.03 34.05 14.04
C SER A 841 -29.40 34.70 13.77
N LYS A 842 -30.44 34.31 14.50
CA LYS A 842 -31.79 34.92 14.39
C LYS A 842 -31.82 36.40 14.80
N THR A 843 -31.02 36.82 15.79
CA THR A 843 -30.95 38.23 16.19
C THR A 843 -30.24 39.11 15.17
N ASP A 844 -29.25 38.63 14.43
CA ASP A 844 -28.67 39.38 13.31
C ASP A 844 -29.60 39.43 12.10
N MET A 845 -30.34 38.35 11.80
CA MET A 845 -31.42 38.40 10.79
C MET A 845 -32.52 39.43 11.14
N SER A 846 -32.71 39.75 12.42
CA SER A 846 -33.64 40.81 12.84
C SER A 846 -33.18 42.23 12.51
N LYS A 847 -31.88 42.43 12.21
CA LYS A 847 -31.33 43.71 11.72
C LYS A 847 -31.48 43.88 10.21
N SER A 848 -31.61 42.79 9.45
CA SER A 848 -31.79 42.81 7.98
C SER A 848 -33.26 42.77 7.53
N ALA A 849 -34.20 42.51 8.44
CA ALA A 849 -35.63 42.34 8.15
C ALA A 849 -36.40 43.67 7.87
N SER A 850 -35.87 44.54 7.01
CA SER A 850 -36.52 45.79 6.58
C SER A 850 -36.86 45.84 5.08
N ALA A 851 -37.27 44.70 4.51
CA ALA A 851 -37.90 44.57 3.20
C ALA A 851 -38.89 43.39 3.23
N GLU A 852 -39.94 43.42 2.40
CA GLU A 852 -41.09 42.51 2.53
C GLU A 852 -40.96 41.18 1.76
N GLN A 853 -41.61 40.17 2.36
CA GLN A 853 -42.17 38.93 1.81
C GLN A 853 -43.06 39.15 0.54
N PRO A 854 -43.63 38.12 -0.16
CA PRO A 854 -43.73 36.69 0.20
C PRO A 854 -43.56 35.65 -0.96
N PHE A 855 -43.76 34.37 -0.57
CA PHE A 855 -44.27 33.20 -1.35
C PHE A 855 -43.30 32.25 -2.08
N ALA A 856 -43.26 31.02 -1.52
CA ALA A 856 -42.81 29.75 -2.10
C ALA A 856 -43.52 29.40 -3.44
N ALA A 857 -43.05 28.47 -4.30
CA ALA A 857 -42.53 27.14 -3.97
C ALA A 857 -41.89 26.42 -5.19
N ALA A 858 -40.86 25.60 -4.96
CA ALA A 858 -40.48 24.41 -5.75
C ALA A 858 -39.35 23.65 -5.02
N GLN A 859 -39.20 22.34 -5.29
CA GLN A 859 -37.98 21.58 -5.00
C GLN A 859 -37.13 21.48 -6.28
N SER A 860 -35.82 21.74 -6.19
CA SER A 860 -34.73 20.98 -6.85
C SER A 860 -33.41 21.75 -6.67
N GLU A 861 -32.35 21.00 -6.38
CA GLU A 861 -30.93 21.24 -6.66
C GLU A 861 -30.37 22.67 -6.65
N GLY A 862 -29.42 22.93 -5.75
CA GLY A 862 -28.47 24.03 -5.91
C GLY A 862 -27.37 24.12 -4.86
N TRP A 863 -26.17 24.62 -5.18
CA TRP A 863 -25.64 25.02 -6.50
C TRP A 863 -24.12 24.76 -6.54
N ALA A 864 -23.63 24.32 -7.69
CA ALA A 864 -22.25 24.57 -8.11
C ALA A 864 -22.22 25.78 -9.07
N GLN A 865 -21.17 26.61 -8.98
CA GLN A 865 -20.83 27.69 -9.92
C GLN A 865 -21.93 28.79 -10.09
N SER A 866 -21.69 30.05 -9.74
CA SER A 866 -20.77 30.91 -10.50
C SER A 866 -20.64 32.34 -9.90
N VAL A 867 -19.66 33.08 -10.46
CA VAL A 867 -19.48 34.56 -10.49
C VAL A 867 -18.56 35.16 -9.43
N ASP A 868 -17.28 35.20 -9.80
CA ASP A 868 -16.25 36.16 -9.38
C ASP A 868 -16.74 37.62 -9.34
N HIS A 869 -16.26 38.38 -8.34
CA HIS A 869 -15.68 39.70 -8.62
C HIS A 869 -14.80 40.23 -7.48
N ILE A 870 -13.70 40.89 -7.86
CA ILE A 870 -12.73 41.62 -7.02
C ILE A 870 -11.67 40.72 -6.33
N PHE A 871 -10.55 40.49 -7.03
CA PHE A 871 -9.41 41.41 -6.94
C PHE A 871 -8.78 41.63 -8.33
N LYS A 872 -7.75 42.48 -8.46
CA LYS A 872 -7.26 42.97 -9.76
C LYS A 872 -5.81 42.55 -10.06
N ASP A 873 -5.64 42.02 -11.26
CA ASP A 873 -4.43 42.07 -12.08
C ASP A 873 -3.91 43.52 -12.26
N PRO A 874 -2.57 43.73 -12.28
CA PRO A 874 -1.93 43.98 -13.58
C PRO A 874 -0.51 43.38 -13.72
N GLU A 875 -0.27 42.62 -14.79
CA GLU A 875 0.45 43.12 -15.98
C GLU A 875 0.34 42.14 -17.19
N ARG A 876 0.52 42.67 -18.41
CA ARG A 876 0.02 42.03 -19.65
C ARG A 876 0.77 42.51 -20.89
N GLU A 877 1.30 41.58 -21.69
CA GLU A 877 1.66 41.64 -23.12
C GLU A 877 2.34 40.28 -23.47
N ASP A 878 2.16 39.62 -24.61
CA ASP A 878 1.41 40.00 -25.83
C ASP A 878 0.82 38.78 -26.60
N ALA A 879 0.19 39.02 -27.77
CA ALA A 879 -0.57 38.10 -28.64
C ALA A 879 0.24 36.91 -29.26
N TRP A 880 -0.22 36.02 -30.17
CA TRP A 880 -1.09 36.06 -31.39
C TRP A 880 -1.89 34.71 -31.51
N ILE A 881 -3.15 34.60 -31.95
CA ILE A 881 -3.75 34.72 -33.33
C ILE A 881 -3.06 33.77 -34.35
N THR A 882 -3.69 32.87 -35.12
CA THR A 882 -5.05 32.75 -35.76
C THR A 882 -5.49 31.25 -35.75
N GLU A 883 -6.53 30.65 -36.37
CA GLU A 883 -7.64 31.02 -37.31
C GLU A 883 -8.94 30.23 -36.93
N GLN A 884 -9.41 29.26 -37.74
CA GLN A 884 -10.68 28.51 -37.59
C GLN A 884 -10.68 27.20 -38.41
N SER A 885 -11.48 26.21 -38.02
CA SER A 885 -12.06 25.21 -38.94
C SER A 885 -13.40 24.67 -38.38
N VAL A 886 -14.31 24.23 -39.25
CA VAL A 886 -15.64 23.71 -38.88
C VAL A 886 -15.94 22.46 -39.70
N GLY A 887 -16.14 21.31 -39.05
CA GLY A 887 -16.43 20.03 -39.70
C GLY A 887 -17.28 19.12 -38.82
N SER A 888 -18.52 18.86 -39.24
CA SER A 888 -19.47 17.97 -38.56
C SER A 888 -19.43 16.56 -39.13
N GLY A 889 -19.48 15.52 -38.28
CA GLY A 889 -19.73 14.15 -38.72
C GLY A 889 -19.98 13.19 -37.56
N GLU A 890 -21.21 12.69 -37.43
CA GLU A 890 -21.53 11.53 -36.60
C GLU A 890 -21.17 10.24 -37.38
N LEU A 891 -20.52 9.27 -36.75
CA LEU A 891 -20.99 7.87 -36.61
C LEU A 891 -19.89 6.91 -36.11
N PHE A 892 -20.30 6.06 -35.17
CA PHE A 892 -19.51 5.09 -34.39
C PHE A 892 -18.57 5.74 -33.36
#